data_AF-A0A1W2H9U8-F1
#
_entry.id   AF-A0A1W2H9U8-F1
#
_cell.length_a   1.000
_cell.length_b   1.000
_cell.length_c   1.000
_cell.angle_alpha   90.00
_cell.angle_beta   90.00
_cell.angle_gamma   90.00
#
_symmetry.space_group_name_H-M   'P 1'
#
loop_
_entity.id
_entity.type
_entity.pdbx_description
1 polymer ?
#
loop_
_entity_poly.entity_id
_entity_poly.type
_entity_poly.pdbx_seq_one_letter_code
_entity_poly.pdbx_strand_id
1 'polypeptide(L)'
;MKRYLKILPYKLKISQRGLVKLIFTFIFLFFGFVNENAFSQVPPSKLILEDSINLKEKEREGFLNSIVQPFRFSENRKYRERKRVVELIRELTESKDLRIDSVTVNAIAERLMQLTEELEQNDSSRQFMESQIEKIFEELSIKSSASTVDSLKVKMGVVLQGIVDNAKKESVTQRSEILEKLLAIRKIQFKCGTGKGLISEFQLNDSTFVTYETCLEAKAKVFGWHNAWVDEEYQDYNYNFLTDIIYYGYELGSDGNPKNLKDLEKLRSSDLSNMVYQNDVGLSLSIYSKSQMETGKFLKSVAAQQSLFRQITALKSTLDMDGINVYFEDLAPKDRDLFTDFIWKLREELAKDQADFLVTVSIPAIVSVRDRSRVLAYDFPNLDSKVDFYLVQTDKINVNYSSIPGSPSPLFVDEGKGTGSIDMTFSFYTNGKVSPSKLVMTVSYLGISWPVPDFMEDSPAIGLGKYMEFREIRDFFGDMGSFEEVPVYGFDPEQVSSYYKYFDGKKMRTLWFEDGSSLFQKYNYALDQSLGGVAVWGLGYDDGYSELWDALGAAMIEVDSVLISSRSIAKEKESELGFWDILDLYYDDMQWAAINDIYIGDPYEGAEMYCEYKVYEPLLDSLINRYGIESVWDETFHSHYNSKLDPYENYLESEAYCVCLIERWNFYTSLHGYISLLLLGILIILIGIIFFGLKKFGDDWSLRGILTITSFVVALLMFVSFFLQLFFNGNFNLFGAGSEAVAVWVLVLIMVFGIGIGIIIHKIHMSRKYQYKDLP
;
A
#
# COMPACT_ATOMS: atom_id res chain seq x y z
N MET A 1 -29.14 -45.32 -63.21
CA MET A 1 -30.11 -45.87 -62.23
C MET A 1 -30.85 -44.66 -61.64
N LYS A 2 -32.13 -44.46 -62.04
CA LYS A 2 -33.25 -43.70 -61.42
C LYS A 2 -32.90 -42.47 -60.52
N ARG A 3 -33.37 -41.22 -60.68
CA ARG A 3 -34.63 -40.63 -61.22
C ARG A 3 -34.47 -39.07 -61.30
N TYR A 4 -34.99 -38.44 -62.38
CA TYR A 4 -35.71 -37.13 -62.52
C TYR A 4 -35.17 -35.83 -61.86
N LEU A 5 -35.30 -34.57 -62.34
CA LEU A 5 -35.97 -33.78 -63.42
C LEU A 5 -35.32 -32.36 -63.30
N LYS A 6 -34.68 -31.75 -64.32
CA LYS A 6 -35.17 -30.74 -65.30
C LYS A 6 -35.79 -29.41 -64.74
N ILE A 7 -35.20 -28.26 -65.17
CA ILE A 7 -35.78 -26.93 -65.57
C ILE A 7 -35.73 -25.71 -64.59
N LEU A 8 -34.82 -24.74 -64.88
CA LEU A 8 -34.91 -23.23 -65.04
C LEU A 8 -35.98 -22.35 -64.31
N PRO A 9 -35.86 -20.99 -64.30
CA PRO A 9 -35.03 -20.02 -63.52
C PRO A 9 -35.88 -19.10 -62.57
N TYR A 10 -35.32 -18.18 -61.74
CA TYR A 10 -35.93 -16.85 -61.40
C TYR A 10 -35.11 -15.96 -60.43
N LYS A 11 -35.12 -14.66 -60.77
CA LYS A 11 -34.94 -13.36 -60.06
C LYS A 11 -34.52 -13.27 -58.57
N LEU A 12 -33.65 -12.26 -58.34
CA LEU A 12 -33.54 -11.34 -57.19
C LEU A 12 -34.53 -11.53 -56.02
N LYS A 13 -33.97 -11.74 -54.81
CA LYS A 13 -34.61 -11.34 -53.55
C LYS A 13 -33.56 -10.96 -52.50
N ILE A 14 -33.50 -9.67 -52.24
CA ILE A 14 -32.86 -8.99 -51.10
C ILE A 14 -33.41 -9.62 -49.81
N SER A 15 -32.52 -10.10 -48.92
CA SER A 15 -32.95 -10.70 -47.66
C SER A 15 -33.24 -9.62 -46.61
N GLN A 16 -34.44 -9.69 -46.03
CA GLN A 16 -35.09 -8.75 -45.12
C GLN A 16 -34.47 -8.67 -43.70
N ARG A 17 -33.16 -8.96 -43.51
CA ARG A 17 -32.52 -8.89 -42.17
C ARG A 17 -31.85 -7.55 -41.86
N GLY A 18 -31.57 -6.71 -42.86
CA GLY A 18 -30.95 -5.39 -42.67
C GLY A 18 -31.93 -4.24 -42.35
N LEU A 19 -33.20 -4.35 -42.77
CA LEU A 19 -34.17 -3.26 -42.63
C LEU A 19 -34.98 -3.29 -41.31
N VAL A 20 -35.04 -4.44 -40.64
CA VAL A 20 -35.78 -4.61 -39.36
C VAL A 20 -34.94 -4.16 -38.15
N LYS A 21 -33.61 -4.18 -38.25
CA LYS A 21 -32.70 -3.63 -37.21
C LYS A 21 -32.61 -2.10 -37.22
N LEU A 22 -32.96 -1.45 -38.34
CA LEU A 22 -32.94 0.02 -38.43
C LEU A 22 -34.19 0.69 -37.83
N ILE A 23 -35.31 -0.04 -37.72
CA ILE A 23 -36.60 0.50 -37.22
C ILE A 23 -36.78 0.28 -35.70
N PHE A 24 -36.14 -0.73 -35.11
CA PHE A 24 -36.20 -0.98 -33.65
C PHE A 24 -35.25 -0.13 -32.82
N THR A 25 -34.18 0.40 -33.42
CA THR A 25 -33.17 1.23 -32.73
C THR A 25 -33.63 2.69 -32.57
N PHE A 26 -34.70 3.09 -33.28
CA PHE A 26 -35.22 4.48 -33.25
C PHE A 26 -36.34 4.72 -32.22
N ILE A 27 -36.86 3.67 -31.56
CA ILE A 27 -37.95 3.78 -30.56
C ILE A 27 -37.42 3.70 -29.11
N PHE A 28 -36.19 3.24 -28.89
CA PHE A 28 -35.56 3.17 -27.56
C PHE A 28 -34.90 4.50 -27.11
N LEU A 29 -34.85 5.51 -27.98
CA LEU A 29 -34.21 6.80 -27.71
C LEU A 29 -35.15 7.89 -27.18
N PHE A 30 -36.41 7.57 -26.82
CA PHE A 30 -37.37 8.62 -26.39
C PHE A 30 -38.19 8.38 -25.11
N PHE A 31 -38.03 7.27 -24.37
CA PHE A 31 -38.70 7.10 -23.07
C PHE A 31 -37.83 6.32 -22.09
N GLY A 32 -37.24 7.00 -21.09
CA GLY A 32 -36.47 6.36 -20.03
C GLY A 32 -35.78 7.32 -19.05
N PHE A 33 -36.53 8.24 -18.43
CA PHE A 33 -36.09 8.95 -17.23
C PHE A 33 -37.19 8.87 -16.18
N VAL A 34 -37.06 7.98 -15.19
CA VAL A 34 -37.52 8.18 -13.79
C VAL A 34 -36.74 7.25 -12.85
N ASN A 35 -36.10 7.89 -11.85
CA ASN A 35 -35.62 7.47 -10.52
C ASN A 35 -34.89 6.14 -10.30
N GLU A 36 -33.74 6.25 -9.63
CA GLU A 36 -33.56 5.63 -8.31
C GLU A 36 -32.68 6.50 -7.39
N ASN A 37 -33.29 6.90 -6.27
CA ASN A 37 -32.78 7.13 -4.93
C ASN A 37 -31.31 7.58 -4.75
N ALA A 38 -31.17 8.89 -4.49
CA ALA A 38 -30.07 9.40 -3.69
C ALA A 38 -30.14 8.78 -2.29
N PHE A 39 -29.29 7.78 -2.04
CA PHE A 39 -28.89 7.44 -0.67
C PHE A 39 -28.07 8.62 -0.15
N SER A 40 -28.61 9.32 0.85
CA SER A 40 -27.82 10.24 1.66
C SER A 40 -26.76 9.42 2.38
N GLN A 41 -25.53 9.45 1.90
CA GLN A 41 -24.39 9.04 2.70
C GLN A 41 -24.30 9.99 3.88
N VAL A 42 -24.57 9.47 5.07
CA VAL A 42 -24.19 10.12 6.33
C VAL A 42 -22.66 10.25 6.28
N PRO A 43 -22.09 11.45 6.40
CA PRO A 43 -20.64 11.60 6.40
C PRO A 43 -20.05 10.83 7.59
N PRO A 44 -18.92 10.12 7.41
CA PRO A 44 -18.22 9.50 8.54
C PRO A 44 -17.85 10.56 9.57
N SER A 45 -17.79 10.15 10.84
CA SER A 45 -17.40 10.99 11.97
C SER A 45 -16.12 11.74 11.64
N LYS A 46 -16.25 13.06 11.52
CA LYS A 46 -15.11 13.94 11.32
C LYS A 46 -14.42 14.06 12.68
N LEU A 47 -13.32 13.33 12.88
CA LEU A 47 -12.42 13.61 14.00
C LEU A 47 -11.94 15.06 13.86
N ILE A 48 -12.41 15.92 14.76
CA ILE A 48 -11.77 17.19 15.06
C ILE A 48 -10.82 16.89 16.21
N LEU A 49 -9.60 16.49 15.86
CA LEU A 49 -8.51 16.40 16.82
C LEU A 49 -7.86 17.78 16.90
N GLU A 50 -7.92 18.40 18.07
CA GLU A 50 -6.99 19.48 18.37
C GLU A 50 -5.58 18.87 18.49
N ASP A 51 -4.58 19.52 17.89
CA ASP A 51 -3.18 19.21 18.12
C ASP A 51 -2.89 19.40 19.62
N SER A 52 -2.92 18.31 20.39
CA SER A 52 -2.65 18.28 21.83
C SER A 52 -1.17 18.51 22.16
N ILE A 53 -0.30 18.55 21.14
CA ILE A 53 1.10 18.94 21.27
C ILE A 53 1.19 20.46 21.06
N ASN A 54 1.04 21.20 22.16
CA ASN A 54 1.06 22.66 22.19
C ASN A 54 2.41 23.22 21.67
N LEU A 55 2.46 23.63 20.40
CA LEU A 55 3.62 24.22 19.70
C LEU A 55 3.94 25.67 20.12
N LYS A 56 3.78 26.03 21.41
CA LYS A 56 4.16 27.35 21.92
C LYS A 56 5.35 27.30 22.86
N GLU A 57 6.49 26.84 22.37
CA GLU A 57 7.77 27.40 22.81
C GLU A 57 8.60 27.83 21.59
N LYS A 58 8.84 29.13 21.53
CA LYS A 58 9.48 29.85 20.42
C LYS A 58 10.82 29.24 20.04
N GLU A 59 10.95 28.87 18.77
CA GLU A 59 12.23 28.79 18.08
C GLU A 59 13.01 30.10 18.28
N ARG A 60 14.24 29.99 18.78
CA ARG A 60 15.27 31.03 18.63
C ARG A 60 16.38 30.46 17.77
N GLU A 61 16.37 30.85 16.50
CA GLU A 61 17.48 30.70 15.56
C GLU A 61 18.75 31.38 16.10
N GLY A 62 19.89 30.73 15.95
CA GLY A 62 21.17 31.28 16.39
C GLY A 62 22.39 30.43 16.06
N PHE A 63 22.75 30.40 14.78
CA PHE A 63 24.12 30.36 14.24
C PHE A 63 25.18 29.54 15.00
N LEU A 64 25.33 28.25 14.65
CA LEU A 64 26.63 27.58 14.45
C LEU A 64 26.39 26.16 13.91
N ASN A 65 26.30 26.07 12.59
CA ASN A 65 26.49 24.81 11.88
C ASN A 65 27.98 24.45 11.84
N SER A 66 28.22 23.14 11.80
CA SER A 66 29.43 22.43 11.37
C SER A 66 30.40 21.98 12.48
N ILE A 67 30.42 20.66 12.75
CA ILE A 67 31.47 19.71 12.30
C ILE A 67 31.19 18.31 12.90
N VAL A 68 30.97 17.35 11.98
CA VAL A 68 31.22 15.89 12.06
C VAL A 68 30.24 14.97 12.82
N GLN A 69 29.46 14.24 12.02
CA GLN A 69 29.15 12.80 12.17
C GLN A 69 30.20 11.98 11.38
N PRO A 70 30.45 10.66 11.58
CA PRO A 70 29.48 9.66 12.09
C PRO A 70 30.10 8.54 12.96
N PHE A 71 29.60 8.23 14.17
CA PHE A 71 29.74 6.87 14.73
C PHE A 71 28.63 6.55 15.75
N ARG A 72 27.73 5.65 15.35
CA ARG A 72 26.78 4.86 16.16
C ARG A 72 27.40 4.41 17.48
N PHE A 73 26.87 4.72 18.68
CA PHE A 73 27.03 3.90 19.90
C PHE A 73 25.96 4.23 20.96
N SER A 74 25.38 3.17 21.55
CA SER A 74 24.18 3.13 22.41
C SER A 74 24.41 3.49 23.90
N GLU A 75 23.28 3.61 24.61
CA GLU A 75 22.99 3.86 26.05
C GLU A 75 24.03 3.45 27.09
N ASN A 76 24.86 2.45 26.81
CA ASN A 76 26.03 2.08 27.62
C ASN A 76 27.03 3.23 27.86
N ARG A 77 26.95 4.34 27.11
CA ARG A 77 27.73 5.56 27.38
C ARG A 77 27.07 6.47 28.43
N LYS A 78 25.74 6.52 28.54
CA LYS A 78 25.02 7.32 29.57
C LYS A 78 25.31 6.77 30.98
N TYR A 79 25.28 5.45 31.14
CA TYR A 79 25.73 4.75 32.35
C TYR A 79 27.22 5.02 32.64
N ARG A 80 28.09 4.95 31.62
CA ARG A 80 29.53 5.20 31.80
C ARG A 80 29.85 6.65 32.13
N GLU A 81 29.13 7.63 31.60
CA GLU A 81 29.34 9.05 31.94
C GLU A 81 28.78 9.38 33.33
N ARG A 82 27.60 8.87 33.71
CA ARG A 82 27.10 8.96 35.11
C ARG A 82 28.09 8.34 36.10
N LYS A 83 28.56 7.12 35.80
CA LYS A 83 29.58 6.42 36.60
C LYS A 83 30.91 7.17 36.65
N ARG A 84 31.32 7.82 35.56
CA ARG A 84 32.56 8.61 35.46
C ARG A 84 32.47 9.93 36.24
N VAL A 85 31.30 10.56 36.31
CA VAL A 85 31.05 11.74 37.15
C VAL A 85 31.12 11.35 38.63
N VAL A 86 30.49 10.24 39.01
CA VAL A 86 30.54 9.70 40.37
C VAL A 86 31.97 9.27 40.74
N GLU A 87 32.69 8.58 39.84
CA GLU A 87 34.09 8.19 40.04
C GLU A 87 35.03 9.40 40.12
N LEU A 88 34.84 10.43 39.30
CA LEU A 88 35.62 11.68 39.35
C LEU A 88 35.40 12.42 40.67
N ILE A 89 34.16 12.48 41.15
CA ILE A 89 33.80 13.04 42.45
C ILE A 89 34.46 12.22 43.58
N ARG A 90 34.47 10.89 43.46
CA ARG A 90 35.14 9.99 44.40
C ARG A 90 36.66 10.15 44.42
N GLU A 91 37.29 10.28 43.26
CA GLU A 91 38.74 10.45 43.08
C GLU A 91 39.23 11.81 43.62
N LEU A 92 38.41 12.86 43.47
CA LEU A 92 38.63 14.17 44.07
C LEU A 92 38.43 14.18 45.61
N THR A 93 37.66 13.22 46.13
CA THR A 93 37.44 13.02 47.59
C THR A 93 38.56 12.19 48.21
N GLU A 94 39.07 11.17 47.50
CA GLU A 94 40.15 10.30 47.97
C GLU A 94 41.55 10.97 47.89
N SER A 95 41.76 11.91 46.97
CA SER A 95 43.03 12.64 46.78
C SER A 95 43.37 13.69 47.87
N LYS A 96 42.60 13.76 48.96
CA LYS A 96 42.80 14.65 50.14
C LYS A 96 42.74 16.17 49.87
N ASP A 97 42.40 16.61 48.67
CA ASP A 97 42.30 18.05 48.33
C ASP A 97 40.93 18.67 48.64
N LEU A 98 39.91 17.86 48.94
CA LEU A 98 38.61 18.31 49.43
C LEU A 98 38.37 17.75 50.83
N ARG A 99 38.45 18.61 51.86
CA ARG A 99 38.04 18.27 53.24
C ARG A 99 36.51 18.31 53.36
N ILE A 100 35.83 17.58 52.50
CA ILE A 100 34.37 17.44 52.51
C ILE A 100 34.08 15.96 52.68
N ASP A 101 33.25 15.62 53.65
CA ASP A 101 32.90 14.22 53.91
C ASP A 101 32.04 13.66 52.76
N SER A 102 32.14 12.35 52.53
CA SER A 102 31.45 11.67 51.43
C SER A 102 29.92 11.77 51.47
N VAL A 103 29.33 12.04 52.65
CA VAL A 103 27.87 12.21 52.81
C VAL A 103 27.44 13.56 52.26
N THR A 104 28.19 14.62 52.56
CA THR A 104 27.96 15.96 51.99
C THR A 104 28.13 15.97 50.46
N VAL A 105 29.11 15.23 49.94
CA VAL A 105 29.36 15.11 48.50
C VAL A 105 28.23 14.40 47.76
N ASN A 106 27.71 13.30 48.33
CA ASN A 106 26.56 12.59 47.76
C ASN A 106 25.28 13.45 47.81
N ALA A 107 25.03 14.16 48.91
CA ALA A 107 23.88 15.06 49.03
C ALA A 107 23.92 16.20 48.00
N ILE A 108 25.10 16.71 47.64
CA ILE A 108 25.27 17.74 46.61
C ILE A 108 25.05 17.15 45.21
N ALA A 109 25.59 15.96 44.93
CA ALA A 109 25.40 15.27 43.66
C ALA A 109 23.93 14.91 43.42
N GLU A 110 23.25 14.37 44.43
CA GLU A 110 21.81 14.06 44.40
C GLU A 110 20.96 15.31 44.18
N ARG A 111 21.25 16.40 44.91
CA ARG A 111 20.50 17.65 44.77
C ARG A 111 20.70 18.33 43.43
N LEU A 112 21.89 18.21 42.84
CA LEU A 112 22.17 18.71 41.49
C LEU A 112 21.50 17.87 40.41
N MET A 113 21.43 16.54 40.57
CA MET A 113 20.67 15.67 39.66
C MET A 113 19.16 16.00 39.71
N GLN A 114 18.63 16.21 40.91
CA GLN A 114 17.24 16.63 41.12
C GLN A 114 16.92 18.00 40.47
N LEU A 115 17.83 18.97 40.60
CA LEU A 115 17.74 20.27 39.94
C LEU A 115 17.86 20.21 38.41
N THR A 116 18.46 19.14 37.87
CA THR A 116 18.62 18.91 36.42
C THR A 116 17.34 18.35 35.81
N GLU A 117 16.57 17.58 36.59
CA GLU A 117 15.24 17.08 36.24
C GLU A 117 14.18 18.20 36.24
N GLU A 118 14.34 19.24 37.07
CA GLU A 118 13.43 20.40 37.12
C GLU A 118 13.58 21.40 35.94
N LEU A 119 14.63 21.28 35.13
CA LEU A 119 14.93 22.20 33.99
C LEU A 119 14.11 21.95 32.72
N GLU A 120 13.26 20.93 32.70
CA GLU A 120 12.49 20.56 31.51
C GLU A 120 11.26 21.45 31.24
N GLN A 121 10.84 22.32 32.18
CA GLN A 121 9.48 22.93 32.10
C GLN A 121 9.33 24.47 32.06
N ASN A 122 10.34 25.33 32.26
CA ASN A 122 10.18 26.79 32.01
C ASN A 122 11.45 27.66 32.08
N ASP A 123 11.47 28.80 31.35
CA ASP A 123 12.60 29.75 31.26
C ASP A 123 12.75 30.65 32.51
N SER A 124 11.68 30.82 33.30
CA SER A 124 11.65 31.58 34.56
C SER A 124 12.34 30.87 35.73
N SER A 125 12.47 29.54 35.65
CA SER A 125 13.17 28.71 36.63
C SER A 125 14.68 28.95 36.63
N ARG A 126 15.25 29.46 35.54
CA ARG A 126 16.69 29.66 35.36
C ARG A 126 17.30 30.70 36.32
N GLN A 127 16.59 31.81 36.59
CA GLN A 127 17.05 32.84 37.53
C GLN A 127 16.91 32.40 39.00
N PHE A 128 15.86 31.65 39.32
CA PHE A 128 15.71 31.05 40.65
C PHE A 128 16.82 30.02 40.91
N MET A 129 17.15 29.22 39.90
CA MET A 129 18.22 28.23 39.88
C MET A 129 19.62 28.82 40.04
N GLU A 130 19.95 29.89 39.31
CA GLU A 130 21.23 30.60 39.48
C GLU A 130 21.43 31.03 40.93
N SER A 131 20.36 31.47 41.61
CA SER A 131 20.40 31.85 43.03
C SER A 131 20.55 30.66 44.00
N GLN A 132 20.01 29.48 43.68
CA GLN A 132 20.12 28.29 44.54
C GLN A 132 21.47 27.57 44.34
N ILE A 133 21.97 27.53 43.10
CA ILE A 133 23.31 27.04 42.78
C ILE A 133 24.36 27.97 43.40
N GLU A 134 24.17 29.28 43.38
CA GLU A 134 25.04 30.23 44.11
C GLU A 134 25.06 29.97 45.62
N LYS A 135 23.90 29.71 46.25
CA LYS A 135 23.84 29.39 47.69
C LYS A 135 24.59 28.10 48.06
N ILE A 136 24.51 27.07 47.21
CA ILE A 136 25.24 25.81 47.41
C ILE A 136 26.75 26.03 47.29
N PHE A 137 27.18 26.84 46.30
CA PHE A 137 28.59 27.19 46.15
C PHE A 137 29.09 28.16 47.24
N GLU A 138 28.23 29.03 47.79
CA GLU A 138 28.53 29.82 48.99
C GLU A 138 28.78 28.92 50.20
N GLU A 139 27.93 27.92 50.47
CA GLU A 139 28.15 26.95 51.55
C GLU A 139 29.43 26.11 51.36
N LEU A 140 29.76 25.75 50.12
CA LEU A 140 30.99 25.03 49.76
C LEU A 140 32.25 25.91 49.90
N SER A 141 32.15 27.20 49.60
CA SER A 141 33.26 28.17 49.73
C SER A 141 33.70 28.40 51.18
N ILE A 142 32.84 28.06 52.14
CA ILE A 142 33.15 28.07 53.59
C ILE A 142 33.99 26.84 53.97
N LYS A 143 33.88 25.73 53.23
CA LYS A 143 34.48 24.42 53.56
C LYS A 143 35.66 24.03 52.66
N SER A 144 35.90 24.75 51.56
CA SER A 144 36.99 24.48 50.60
C SER A 144 37.56 25.77 49.99
N SER A 145 38.72 25.68 49.33
CA SER A 145 39.38 26.86 48.72
C SER A 145 38.61 27.38 47.50
N ALA A 146 38.56 28.70 47.32
CA ALA A 146 37.82 29.35 46.23
C ALA A 146 38.19 28.80 44.83
N SER A 147 39.48 28.53 44.59
CA SER A 147 39.95 27.95 43.32
C SER A 147 39.42 26.52 43.06
N THR A 148 39.23 25.73 44.12
CA THR A 148 38.68 24.37 44.02
C THR A 148 37.18 24.41 43.75
N VAL A 149 36.47 25.32 44.41
CA VAL A 149 35.02 25.52 44.23
C VAL A 149 34.73 26.05 42.82
N ASP A 150 35.53 26.99 42.31
CA ASP A 150 35.40 27.52 40.94
C ASP A 150 35.68 26.46 39.87
N SER A 151 36.70 25.62 40.06
CA SER A 151 36.96 24.50 39.15
C SER A 151 35.83 23.46 39.17
N LEU A 152 35.20 23.24 40.33
CA LEU A 152 34.07 22.33 40.47
C LEU A 152 32.83 22.91 39.75
N LYS A 153 32.56 24.21 39.95
CA LYS A 153 31.46 24.95 39.32
C LYS A 153 31.52 24.89 37.80
N VAL A 154 32.71 25.09 37.22
CA VAL A 154 32.91 25.01 35.76
C VAL A 154 32.73 23.58 35.23
N LYS A 155 33.32 22.57 35.88
CA LYS A 155 33.24 21.17 35.41
C LYS A 155 31.82 20.60 35.52
N MET A 156 31.12 20.92 36.59
CA MET A 156 29.77 20.42 36.88
C MET A 156 28.71 21.13 36.02
N GLY A 157 28.86 22.44 35.79
CA GLY A 157 28.00 23.17 34.85
C GLY A 157 28.04 22.61 33.43
N VAL A 158 29.22 22.18 32.95
CA VAL A 158 29.37 21.55 31.62
C VAL A 158 28.69 20.17 31.54
N VAL A 159 28.76 19.37 32.61
CA VAL A 159 28.15 18.03 32.66
C VAL A 159 26.63 18.11 32.73
N LEU A 160 26.08 18.99 33.59
CA LEU A 160 24.63 19.15 33.73
C LEU A 160 24.01 19.73 32.46
N GLN A 161 24.66 20.72 31.85
CA GLN A 161 24.22 21.24 30.55
C GLN A 161 24.22 20.14 29.47
N GLY A 162 25.25 19.27 29.45
CA GLY A 162 25.30 18.13 28.52
C GLY A 162 24.24 17.05 28.76
N ILE A 163 23.75 16.87 29.99
CA ILE A 163 22.66 15.94 30.31
C ILE A 163 21.32 16.53 29.89
N VAL A 164 21.04 17.79 30.23
CA VAL A 164 19.82 18.52 29.83
C VAL A 164 19.71 18.64 28.31
N ASP A 165 20.82 18.98 27.65
CA ASP A 165 20.85 19.16 26.19
C ASP A 165 20.61 17.82 25.47
N ASN A 166 21.07 16.70 26.03
CA ASN A 166 20.84 15.38 25.43
C ASN A 166 19.43 14.84 25.70
N ALA A 167 18.88 15.01 26.91
CA ALA A 167 17.50 14.61 27.23
C ALA A 167 16.47 15.43 26.43
N LYS A 168 16.67 16.76 26.31
CA LYS A 168 15.86 17.62 25.42
C LYS A 168 16.01 17.21 23.96
N LYS A 169 17.22 16.89 23.49
CA LYS A 169 17.42 16.49 22.10
C LYS A 169 16.79 15.13 21.78
N GLU A 170 16.85 14.17 22.70
CA GLU A 170 16.30 12.82 22.52
C GLU A 170 14.76 12.83 22.59
N SER A 171 14.17 13.53 23.57
CA SER A 171 12.71 13.73 23.64
C SER A 171 12.17 14.51 22.44
N VAL A 172 12.88 15.53 21.95
CA VAL A 172 12.51 16.24 20.72
C VAL A 172 12.62 15.33 19.50
N THR A 173 13.70 14.54 19.37
CA THR A 173 13.89 13.62 18.24
C THR A 173 12.80 12.56 18.19
N GLN A 174 12.49 11.93 19.33
CA GLN A 174 11.43 10.92 19.43
C GLN A 174 10.05 11.53 19.15
N ARG A 175 9.76 12.73 19.67
CA ARG A 175 8.51 13.45 19.36
C ARG A 175 8.41 13.79 17.88
N SER A 176 9.50 14.24 17.25
CA SER A 176 9.53 14.49 15.81
C SER A 176 9.29 13.21 15.01
N GLU A 177 9.88 12.08 15.40
CA GLU A 177 9.65 10.79 14.74
C GLU A 177 8.20 10.33 14.87
N ILE A 178 7.62 10.40 16.07
CA ILE A 178 6.21 10.07 16.30
C ILE A 178 5.31 10.94 15.43
N LEU A 179 5.53 12.26 15.44
CA LEU A 179 4.78 13.21 14.62
C LEU A 179 4.89 12.92 13.12
N GLU A 180 6.09 12.63 12.62
CA GLU A 180 6.31 12.30 11.20
C GLU A 180 5.51 11.05 10.79
N LYS A 181 5.58 9.98 11.59
CA LYS A 181 4.82 8.74 11.35
C LYS A 181 3.31 8.98 11.43
N LEU A 182 2.84 9.74 12.42
CA LEU A 182 1.43 10.08 12.57
C LEU A 182 0.92 10.95 11.42
N LEU A 183 1.72 11.89 10.90
CA LEU A 183 1.31 12.70 9.75
C LEU A 183 1.10 11.86 8.49
N ALA A 184 1.87 10.78 8.31
CA ALA A 184 1.66 9.84 7.21
C ALA A 184 0.38 9.02 7.42
N ILE A 185 0.21 8.45 8.62
CA ILE A 185 -0.93 7.58 8.96
C ILE A 185 -2.24 8.37 8.97
N ARG A 186 -2.29 9.57 9.57
CA ARG A 186 -3.52 10.39 9.71
C ARG A 186 -4.11 10.85 8.37
N LYS A 187 -3.32 10.88 7.28
CA LYS A 187 -3.82 11.15 5.93
C LYS A 187 -4.67 10.01 5.38
N ILE A 188 -4.50 8.80 5.93
CA ILE A 188 -5.17 7.58 5.50
C ILE A 188 -6.11 7.17 6.62
N GLN A 189 -7.41 7.19 6.34
CA GLN A 189 -8.41 7.01 7.40
C GLN A 189 -9.00 5.60 7.45
N PHE A 190 -8.42 4.64 6.72
CA PHE A 190 -9.01 3.32 6.51
C PHE A 190 -7.96 2.20 6.52
N LYS A 191 -8.32 1.09 7.18
CA LYS A 191 -7.59 -0.17 7.19
C LYS A 191 -7.69 -0.92 5.86
N CYS A 192 -6.65 -1.66 5.51
CA CYS A 192 -6.63 -2.51 4.32
C CYS A 192 -7.74 -3.57 4.38
N GLY A 193 -8.30 -3.95 3.23
CA GLY A 193 -9.38 -4.96 3.15
C GLY A 193 -10.80 -4.43 3.39
N THR A 194 -10.96 -3.19 3.87
CA THR A 194 -12.28 -2.58 4.11
C THR A 194 -12.99 -2.10 2.84
N GLY A 195 -12.28 -2.00 1.70
CA GLY A 195 -12.79 -1.46 0.45
C GLY A 195 -13.10 0.05 0.48
N LYS A 196 -12.62 0.74 1.53
CA LYS A 196 -12.79 2.19 1.76
C LYS A 196 -11.49 2.97 1.56
N GLY A 197 -10.37 2.30 1.28
CA GLY A 197 -9.06 2.91 1.14
C GLY A 197 -8.95 3.83 -0.08
N LEU A 198 -7.85 4.59 -0.11
CA LEU A 198 -7.64 5.60 -1.13
C LEU A 198 -7.10 4.96 -2.41
N ILE A 199 -7.94 4.89 -3.44
CA ILE A 199 -7.61 4.24 -4.71
C ILE A 199 -6.77 5.19 -5.57
N SER A 200 -5.59 4.74 -5.96
CA SER A 200 -4.68 5.46 -6.87
C SER A 200 -4.28 4.56 -8.03
N GLU A 201 -4.29 5.11 -9.25
CA GLU A 201 -3.80 4.41 -10.44
C GLU A 201 -2.41 4.95 -10.82
N PHE A 202 -1.45 4.06 -11.03
CA PHE A 202 -0.10 4.39 -11.45
C PHE A 202 0.26 3.65 -12.74
N GLN A 203 0.93 4.35 -13.64
CA GLN A 203 1.44 3.75 -14.87
C GLN A 203 2.81 3.11 -14.60
N LEU A 204 2.85 1.77 -14.57
CA LEU A 204 4.06 1.01 -14.27
C LEU A 204 5.01 0.94 -15.48
N ASN A 205 4.46 1.02 -16.69
CA ASN A 205 5.15 1.17 -17.99
C ASN A 205 4.15 1.65 -19.07
N ASP A 206 4.60 1.83 -20.32
CA ASP A 206 3.81 2.40 -21.43
C ASP A 206 2.43 1.75 -21.64
N SER A 207 2.25 0.48 -21.25
CA SER A 207 1.04 -0.30 -21.49
C SER A 207 0.36 -0.83 -20.23
N THR A 208 0.94 -0.69 -19.04
CA THR A 208 0.40 -1.29 -17.81
C THR A 208 0.06 -0.22 -16.79
N PHE A 209 -1.23 -0.13 -16.48
CA PHE A 209 -1.76 0.65 -15.38
C PHE A 209 -2.07 -0.27 -14.22
N VAL A 210 -1.71 0.17 -13.04
CA VAL A 210 -1.87 -0.60 -11.83
C VAL A 210 -2.58 0.25 -10.80
N THR A 211 -3.68 -0.28 -10.30
CA THR A 211 -4.54 0.35 -9.32
C THR A 211 -4.20 -0.23 -7.96
N TYR A 212 -3.76 0.64 -7.06
CA TYR A 212 -3.45 0.29 -5.67
C TYR A 212 -4.42 1.00 -4.72
N GLU A 213 -4.76 0.31 -3.64
CA GLU A 213 -5.42 0.89 -2.47
C GLU A 213 -4.36 1.28 -1.47
N THR A 214 -4.26 2.56 -1.13
CA THR A 214 -3.45 2.99 0.01
C THR A 214 -4.29 2.88 1.27
N CYS A 215 -3.79 2.14 2.25
CA CYS A 215 -4.52 1.78 3.45
C CYS A 215 -3.58 1.58 4.64
N LEU A 216 -4.16 1.43 5.83
CA LEU A 216 -3.40 1.15 7.06
C LEU A 216 -3.33 -0.36 7.30
N GLU A 217 -2.13 -0.84 7.61
CA GLU A 217 -1.89 -2.21 8.03
C GLU A 217 -1.10 -2.24 9.35
N ALA A 218 -1.39 -3.25 10.18
CA ALA A 218 -0.66 -3.46 11.42
C ALA A 218 0.57 -4.35 11.17
N LYS A 219 1.74 -3.90 11.63
CA LYS A 219 3.03 -4.61 11.48
C LYS A 219 3.07 -5.96 12.20
N ALA A 220 2.23 -6.12 13.23
CA ALA A 220 2.03 -7.34 14.00
C ALA A 220 0.62 -7.30 14.62
N LYS A 221 0.20 -8.34 15.35
CA LYS A 221 -1.11 -8.33 16.00
C LYS A 221 -1.22 -7.21 17.05
N VAL A 222 -2.38 -6.56 17.08
CA VAL A 222 -2.72 -5.54 18.07
C VAL A 222 -4.04 -5.94 18.71
N PHE A 223 -3.93 -6.57 19.88
CA PHE A 223 -5.06 -6.98 20.70
C PHE A 223 -5.47 -5.84 21.63
N GLY A 224 -6.76 -5.66 21.86
CA GLY A 224 -7.27 -4.75 22.88
C GLY A 224 -8.31 -5.40 23.77
N TRP A 225 -8.14 -5.30 25.08
CA TRP A 225 -9.10 -5.84 26.04
C TRP A 225 -10.25 -4.86 26.25
N HIS A 226 -11.45 -5.25 25.83
CA HIS A 226 -12.69 -4.56 26.19
C HIS A 226 -13.30 -5.29 27.39
N ASN A 227 -13.28 -4.64 28.55
CA ASN A 227 -13.78 -5.23 29.78
C ASN A 227 -15.31 -5.11 29.88
N ALA A 228 -16.00 -6.12 30.42
CA ALA A 228 -17.46 -6.10 30.51
C ALA A 228 -18.04 -4.93 31.33
N TRP A 229 -17.25 -4.27 32.18
CA TRP A 229 -17.66 -3.08 32.93
C TRP A 229 -17.40 -1.75 32.20
N VAL A 230 -16.71 -1.77 31.06
CA VAL A 230 -16.56 -0.60 30.16
C VAL A 230 -17.83 -0.52 29.32
N ASP A 231 -18.50 0.64 29.30
CA ASP A 231 -19.84 0.80 28.75
C ASP A 231 -19.78 1.28 27.30
N GLU A 232 -19.74 2.60 27.07
CA GLU A 232 -19.91 3.19 25.74
C GLU A 232 -18.58 3.57 25.07
N GLU A 233 -17.46 3.47 25.80
CA GLU A 233 -16.12 3.89 25.34
C GLU A 233 -15.67 3.16 24.07
N TYR A 234 -16.27 2.02 23.73
CA TYR A 234 -16.00 1.33 22.46
C TYR A 234 -16.36 2.15 21.23
N GLN A 235 -17.22 3.16 21.36
CA GLN A 235 -17.57 4.06 20.25
C GLN A 235 -16.38 4.93 19.82
N ASP A 236 -15.45 5.19 20.73
CA ASP A 236 -14.32 6.10 20.54
C ASP A 236 -12.99 5.36 20.25
N TYR A 237 -13.01 4.03 20.17
CA TYR A 237 -11.81 3.25 19.83
C TYR A 237 -11.31 3.56 18.42
N ASN A 238 -9.98 3.60 18.27
CA ASN A 238 -9.37 3.67 16.95
C ASN A 238 -9.26 2.26 16.33
N TYR A 239 -10.35 1.78 15.75
CA TYR A 239 -10.43 0.44 15.14
C TYR A 239 -9.42 0.22 14.01
N ASN A 240 -8.96 1.29 13.33
CA ASN A 240 -7.92 1.17 12.30
C ASN A 240 -6.58 0.67 12.87
N PHE A 241 -6.34 0.83 14.18
CA PHE A 241 -5.10 0.42 14.83
C PHE A 241 -5.19 -0.96 15.47
N LEU A 242 -6.38 -1.58 15.47
CA LEU A 242 -6.63 -2.86 16.12
C LEU A 242 -6.69 -3.99 15.09
N THR A 243 -6.13 -5.13 15.45
CA THR A 243 -6.39 -6.38 14.71
C THR A 243 -7.52 -7.15 15.35
N ASP A 244 -7.60 -7.16 16.68
CA ASP A 244 -8.52 -8.00 17.45
C ASP A 244 -8.96 -7.31 18.75
N ILE A 245 -10.24 -7.38 19.09
CA ILE A 245 -10.76 -7.02 20.41
C ILE A 245 -11.07 -8.29 21.19
N ILE A 246 -10.60 -8.35 22.44
CA ILE A 246 -10.89 -9.43 23.37
C ILE A 246 -11.91 -8.92 24.40
N TYR A 247 -13.13 -9.43 24.32
CA TYR A 247 -14.17 -9.16 25.30
C TYR A 247 -13.91 -9.97 26.58
N TYR A 248 -13.56 -9.29 27.68
CA TYR A 248 -13.38 -9.92 29.00
C TYR A 248 -14.71 -9.95 29.76
N GLY A 249 -15.46 -11.05 29.62
CA GLY A 249 -16.79 -11.16 30.23
C GLY A 249 -17.34 -12.57 30.47
N TYR A 250 -16.58 -13.64 30.21
CA TYR A 250 -17.01 -14.99 30.57
C TYR A 250 -16.22 -15.50 31.77
N GLU A 251 -16.72 -15.24 32.99
CA GLU A 251 -16.15 -15.85 34.19
C GLU A 251 -16.59 -17.32 34.30
N LEU A 252 -15.63 -18.24 34.19
CA LEU A 252 -15.88 -19.68 34.16
C LEU A 252 -16.30 -20.23 35.54
N GLY A 253 -17.48 -20.86 35.59
CA GLY A 253 -17.91 -21.75 36.67
C GLY A 253 -17.35 -23.18 36.52
N SER A 254 -17.26 -23.94 37.62
CA SER A 254 -16.79 -25.34 37.57
C SER A 254 -17.69 -26.30 36.77
N ASP A 255 -18.92 -25.90 36.47
CA ASP A 255 -19.87 -26.60 35.61
C ASP A 255 -19.74 -26.21 34.12
N GLY A 256 -18.82 -25.30 33.79
CA GLY A 256 -18.60 -24.82 32.43
C GLY A 256 -19.57 -23.73 31.97
N ASN A 257 -20.43 -23.23 32.85
CA ASN A 257 -21.33 -22.10 32.56
C ASN A 257 -20.71 -20.78 33.06
N PRO A 258 -21.14 -19.63 32.52
CA PRO A 258 -20.65 -18.34 33.01
C PRO A 258 -21.26 -18.04 34.38
N LYS A 259 -20.45 -17.54 35.32
CA LYS A 259 -20.95 -17.13 36.64
C LYS A 259 -21.83 -15.88 36.59
N ASN A 260 -21.59 -15.02 35.60
CA ASN A 260 -22.37 -13.82 35.38
C ASN A 260 -22.89 -13.77 33.94
N LEU A 261 -24.18 -14.06 33.77
CA LEU A 261 -24.83 -14.01 32.45
C LEU A 261 -25.00 -12.57 31.93
N LYS A 262 -25.03 -11.57 32.83
CA LYS A 262 -25.26 -10.18 32.44
C LYS A 262 -24.16 -9.61 31.57
N ASP A 263 -22.92 -10.03 31.79
CA ASP A 263 -21.77 -9.59 30.99
C ASP A 263 -21.94 -10.08 29.53
N LEU A 264 -22.38 -11.32 29.33
CA LEU A 264 -22.66 -11.83 27.99
C LEU A 264 -23.92 -11.20 27.36
N GLU A 265 -24.93 -10.88 28.16
CA GLU A 265 -26.10 -10.13 27.69
C GLU A 265 -25.71 -8.72 27.22
N LYS A 266 -24.80 -8.06 27.94
CA LYS A 266 -24.26 -6.74 27.56
C LYS A 266 -23.56 -6.80 26.22
N LEU A 267 -22.68 -7.78 25.99
CA LEU A 267 -22.06 -7.99 24.68
C LEU A 267 -23.10 -8.14 23.56
N ARG A 268 -24.16 -8.94 23.78
CA ARG A 268 -25.24 -9.16 22.81
C ARG A 268 -26.11 -7.93 22.55
N SER A 269 -26.30 -7.07 23.55
CA SER A 269 -27.13 -5.86 23.42
C SER A 269 -26.35 -4.64 22.96
N SER A 270 -25.03 -4.64 23.15
CA SER A 270 -24.15 -3.55 22.72
C SER A 270 -23.96 -3.54 21.21
N ASP A 271 -23.55 -2.40 20.67
CA ASP A 271 -23.19 -2.28 19.25
C ASP A 271 -21.72 -2.69 18.97
N LEU A 272 -21.01 -3.19 19.99
CA LEU A 272 -19.58 -3.56 19.88
C LEU A 272 -19.32 -4.57 18.76
N SER A 273 -20.13 -5.64 18.67
CA SER A 273 -19.93 -6.65 17.62
C SER A 273 -20.12 -6.07 16.21
N ASN A 274 -21.08 -5.17 16.04
CA ASN A 274 -21.31 -4.50 14.76
C ASN A 274 -20.17 -3.52 14.43
N MET A 275 -19.69 -2.76 15.42
CA MET A 275 -18.54 -1.86 15.26
C MET A 275 -17.28 -2.61 14.87
N VAL A 276 -17.02 -3.75 15.51
CA VAL A 276 -15.89 -4.63 15.22
C VAL A 276 -16.00 -5.19 13.78
N TYR A 277 -17.17 -5.72 13.40
CA TYR A 277 -17.43 -6.21 12.04
C TYR A 277 -17.28 -5.12 10.96
N GLN A 278 -17.86 -3.93 11.17
CA GLN A 278 -17.84 -2.84 10.18
C GLN A 278 -16.44 -2.25 9.93
N ASN A 279 -15.50 -2.47 10.85
CA ASN A 279 -14.13 -1.98 10.79
C ASN A 279 -13.09 -3.09 10.55
N ASP A 280 -13.54 -4.30 10.19
CA ASP A 280 -12.65 -5.44 9.90
C ASP A 280 -11.67 -5.75 11.05
N VAL A 281 -12.20 -5.78 12.27
CA VAL A 281 -11.47 -6.16 13.49
C VAL A 281 -12.01 -7.51 13.95
N GLY A 282 -11.14 -8.39 14.47
CA GLY A 282 -11.58 -9.68 14.99
C GLY A 282 -12.24 -9.57 16.36
N LEU A 283 -13.33 -10.31 16.61
CA LEU A 283 -13.95 -10.40 17.94
C LEU A 283 -13.60 -11.70 18.65
N SER A 284 -12.83 -11.61 19.74
CA SER A 284 -12.53 -12.73 20.63
C SER A 284 -13.27 -12.63 21.96
N LEU A 285 -13.70 -13.76 22.53
CA LEU A 285 -14.22 -13.82 23.89
C LEU A 285 -13.19 -14.42 24.84
N SER A 286 -12.95 -13.77 25.98
CA SER A 286 -12.10 -14.34 27.02
C SER A 286 -12.92 -15.16 28.02
N ILE A 287 -12.57 -16.45 28.08
CA ILE A 287 -13.01 -17.39 29.11
C ILE A 287 -11.98 -17.35 30.23
N TYR A 288 -12.33 -16.69 31.34
CA TYR A 288 -11.40 -16.45 32.43
C TYR A 288 -11.79 -17.15 33.72
N SER A 289 -10.79 -17.49 34.54
CA SER A 289 -11.02 -17.97 35.90
C SER A 289 -9.95 -17.47 36.85
N LYS A 290 -10.39 -16.91 37.98
CA LYS A 290 -9.54 -16.44 39.08
C LYS A 290 -9.31 -17.49 40.17
N SER A 291 -9.92 -18.67 40.03
CA SER A 291 -9.90 -19.71 41.06
C SER A 291 -9.25 -20.99 40.54
N GLN A 292 -8.10 -21.32 41.12
CA GLN A 292 -7.41 -22.58 40.89
C GLN A 292 -8.32 -23.80 41.17
N MET A 293 -9.15 -23.73 42.22
CA MET A 293 -10.06 -24.80 42.59
C MET A 293 -11.16 -25.01 41.54
N GLU A 294 -11.79 -23.92 41.07
CA GLU A 294 -12.85 -24.02 40.07
C GLU A 294 -12.30 -24.50 38.73
N THR A 295 -11.14 -23.98 38.32
CA THR A 295 -10.40 -24.44 37.14
C THR A 295 -10.11 -25.93 37.20
N GLY A 296 -9.56 -26.43 38.31
CA GLY A 296 -9.24 -27.85 38.47
C GLY A 296 -10.48 -28.77 38.49
N LYS A 297 -11.63 -28.30 38.99
CA LYS A 297 -12.91 -29.04 38.90
C LYS A 297 -13.43 -29.09 37.47
N PHE A 298 -13.41 -27.96 36.77
CA PHE A 298 -13.83 -27.84 35.38
C PHE A 298 -13.00 -28.76 34.47
N LEU A 299 -11.67 -28.70 34.58
CA LEU A 299 -10.76 -29.48 33.74
C LEU A 299 -10.93 -31.00 33.90
N LYS A 300 -11.44 -31.48 35.04
CA LYS A 300 -11.72 -32.91 35.29
C LYS A 300 -13.09 -33.37 34.81
N SER A 301 -13.98 -32.44 34.49
CA SER A 301 -15.37 -32.74 34.16
C SER A 301 -15.62 -32.63 32.66
N VAL A 302 -15.74 -33.78 31.99
CA VAL A 302 -16.11 -33.83 30.57
C VAL A 302 -17.48 -33.17 30.34
N ALA A 303 -18.43 -33.34 31.26
CA ALA A 303 -19.74 -32.72 31.16
C ALA A 303 -19.66 -31.18 31.22
N ALA A 304 -18.77 -30.64 32.06
CA ALA A 304 -18.55 -29.19 32.16
C ALA A 304 -17.89 -28.64 30.90
N GLN A 305 -16.85 -29.30 30.37
CA GLN A 305 -16.22 -28.92 29.10
C GLN A 305 -17.24 -28.91 27.96
N GLN A 306 -18.10 -29.92 27.88
CA GLN A 306 -19.18 -29.98 26.89
C GLN A 306 -20.23 -28.89 27.08
N SER A 307 -20.48 -28.44 28.33
CA SER A 307 -21.34 -27.27 28.58
C SER A 307 -20.71 -26.00 28.02
N LEU A 308 -19.43 -25.77 28.32
CA LEU A 308 -18.69 -24.62 27.80
C LEU A 308 -18.68 -24.62 26.27
N PHE A 309 -18.36 -25.75 25.64
CA PHE A 309 -18.32 -25.87 24.19
C PHE A 309 -19.66 -25.50 23.54
N ARG A 310 -20.78 -26.02 24.06
CA ARG A 310 -22.11 -25.61 23.56
C ARG A 310 -22.36 -24.11 23.68
N GLN A 311 -21.95 -23.51 24.79
CA GLN A 311 -22.12 -22.07 25.02
C GLN A 311 -21.26 -21.24 24.06
N ILE A 312 -20.00 -21.65 23.85
CA ILE A 312 -19.08 -20.96 22.92
C ILE A 312 -19.58 -21.09 21.49
N THR A 313 -19.97 -22.29 21.04
CA THR A 313 -20.49 -22.49 19.67
C THR A 313 -21.76 -21.67 19.44
N ALA A 314 -22.66 -21.60 20.44
CA ALA A 314 -23.84 -20.74 20.35
C ALA A 314 -23.45 -19.25 20.23
N LEU A 315 -22.53 -18.76 21.07
CA LEU A 315 -22.06 -17.37 21.02
C LEU A 315 -21.38 -17.05 19.69
N LYS A 316 -20.49 -17.93 19.21
CA LYS A 316 -19.84 -17.83 17.90
C LYS A 316 -20.85 -17.62 16.79
N SER A 317 -21.91 -18.43 16.74
CA SER A 317 -22.94 -18.31 15.71
C SER A 317 -23.78 -17.03 15.79
N THR A 318 -23.94 -16.47 16.99
CA THR A 318 -24.79 -15.28 17.20
C THR A 318 -24.05 -13.95 17.11
N LEU A 319 -22.75 -13.94 17.36
CA LEU A 319 -21.93 -12.73 17.51
C LEU A 319 -20.82 -12.63 16.47
N ASP A 320 -20.76 -13.57 15.51
CA ASP A 320 -19.73 -13.65 14.48
C ASP A 320 -18.31 -13.54 15.07
N MET A 321 -18.04 -14.36 16.08
CA MET A 321 -16.76 -14.34 16.78
C MET A 321 -15.66 -14.95 15.93
N ASP A 322 -14.46 -14.39 16.02
CA ASP A 322 -13.25 -14.85 15.32
C ASP A 322 -12.30 -15.61 16.23
N GLY A 323 -12.48 -15.52 17.55
CA GLY A 323 -11.56 -16.15 18.48
C GLY A 323 -12.06 -16.40 19.90
N ILE A 324 -11.25 -17.17 20.62
CA ILE A 324 -11.37 -17.39 22.07
C ILE A 324 -10.02 -17.13 22.70
N ASN A 325 -10.04 -16.43 23.82
CA ASN A 325 -8.93 -16.35 24.74
C ASN A 325 -9.22 -17.22 25.98
N VAL A 326 -8.26 -18.04 26.39
CA VAL A 326 -8.33 -18.81 27.64
C VAL A 326 -7.43 -18.16 28.68
N TYR A 327 -8.03 -17.61 29.74
CA TYR A 327 -7.33 -16.88 30.78
C TYR A 327 -7.57 -17.48 32.17
N PHE A 328 -6.87 -18.58 32.46
CA PHE A 328 -6.88 -19.17 33.80
C PHE A 328 -5.77 -18.56 34.64
N GLU A 329 -6.12 -17.54 35.43
CA GLU A 329 -5.17 -16.71 36.18
C GLU A 329 -4.31 -17.51 37.17
N ASP A 330 -4.84 -18.59 37.76
CA ASP A 330 -4.11 -19.41 38.73
C ASP A 330 -4.20 -20.92 38.40
N LEU A 331 -3.67 -21.32 37.25
CA LEU A 331 -3.61 -22.72 36.83
C LEU A 331 -2.58 -23.50 37.67
N ALA A 332 -3.01 -24.62 38.26
CA ALA A 332 -2.12 -25.45 39.07
C ALA A 332 -1.19 -26.31 38.19
N PRO A 333 0.11 -26.46 38.52
CA PRO A 333 1.01 -27.34 37.78
C PRO A 333 0.56 -28.80 37.69
N LYS A 334 -0.20 -29.29 38.68
CA LYS A 334 -0.77 -30.65 38.68
C LYS A 334 -1.85 -30.86 37.61
N ASP A 335 -2.45 -29.79 37.10
CA ASP A 335 -3.53 -29.83 36.10
C ASP A 335 -2.99 -29.61 34.67
N ARG A 336 -1.66 -29.61 34.48
CA ARG A 336 -0.94 -29.41 33.20
C ARG A 336 -1.48 -30.26 32.05
N ASP A 337 -1.57 -31.56 32.25
CA ASP A 337 -1.98 -32.48 31.18
C ASP A 337 -3.48 -32.31 30.88
N LEU A 338 -4.31 -32.07 31.91
CA LEU A 338 -5.73 -31.80 31.75
C LEU A 338 -6.01 -30.50 30.99
N PHE A 339 -5.21 -29.45 31.26
CA PHE A 339 -5.28 -28.19 30.53
C PHE A 339 -4.89 -28.37 29.07
N THR A 340 -3.82 -29.11 28.81
CA THR A 340 -3.36 -29.43 27.45
C THR A 340 -4.44 -30.17 26.66
N ASP A 341 -5.03 -31.22 27.26
CA ASP A 341 -6.15 -31.96 26.67
C ASP A 341 -7.37 -31.08 26.42
N PHE A 342 -7.66 -30.14 27.33
CA PHE A 342 -8.76 -29.20 27.18
C PHE A 342 -8.54 -28.26 25.97
N ILE A 343 -7.34 -27.68 25.82
CA ILE A 343 -7.02 -26.81 24.68
C ILE A 343 -7.10 -27.57 23.36
N TRP A 344 -6.64 -28.83 23.33
CA TRP A 344 -6.78 -29.69 22.15
C TRP A 344 -8.25 -29.88 21.76
N LYS A 345 -9.11 -30.26 22.71
CA LYS A 345 -10.55 -30.44 22.47
C LYS A 345 -11.23 -29.13 22.06
N LEU A 346 -10.85 -28.02 22.70
CA LEU A 346 -11.37 -26.70 22.36
C LEU A 346 -11.04 -26.34 20.91
N ARG A 347 -9.79 -26.52 20.48
CA ARG A 347 -9.36 -26.27 19.09
C ARG A 347 -10.09 -27.17 18.10
N GLU A 348 -10.23 -28.45 18.40
CA GLU A 348 -10.98 -29.39 17.55
C GLU A 348 -12.45 -29.01 17.41
N GLU A 349 -13.09 -28.55 18.50
CA GLU A 349 -14.48 -28.11 18.45
C GLU A 349 -14.64 -26.84 17.61
N LEU A 350 -13.76 -25.85 17.80
CA LEU A 350 -13.84 -24.56 17.12
C LEU A 350 -13.51 -24.63 15.63
N ALA A 351 -12.62 -25.54 15.24
CA ALA A 351 -12.19 -25.74 13.86
C ALA A 351 -13.23 -26.43 12.95
N LYS A 352 -14.32 -26.99 13.52
CA LYS A 352 -15.37 -27.67 12.74
C LYS A 352 -16.07 -26.75 11.75
N ASP A 353 -16.29 -25.51 12.15
CA ASP A 353 -17.10 -24.54 11.39
C ASP A 353 -16.26 -23.44 10.74
N GLN A 354 -15.04 -23.18 11.23
CA GLN A 354 -14.15 -22.11 10.75
C GLN A 354 -12.70 -22.51 11.03
N ALA A 355 -11.93 -22.77 9.98
CA ALA A 355 -10.54 -23.23 10.11
C ALA A 355 -9.62 -22.18 10.74
N ASP A 356 -9.89 -20.90 10.50
CA ASP A 356 -9.05 -19.76 10.90
C ASP A 356 -9.45 -19.15 12.26
N PHE A 357 -10.23 -19.87 13.07
CA PHE A 357 -10.69 -19.37 14.37
C PHE A 357 -9.55 -19.32 15.41
N LEU A 358 -9.28 -18.12 15.93
CA LEU A 358 -8.16 -17.87 16.84
C LEU A 358 -8.35 -18.53 18.20
N VAL A 359 -7.32 -19.21 18.67
CA VAL A 359 -7.20 -19.72 20.04
C VAL A 359 -5.97 -19.12 20.68
N THR A 360 -6.21 -18.22 21.63
CA THR A 360 -5.15 -17.59 22.40
C THR A 360 -5.17 -18.03 23.86
N VAL A 361 -4.02 -18.02 24.51
CA VAL A 361 -3.89 -18.42 25.92
C VAL A 361 -3.13 -17.34 26.68
N SER A 362 -3.72 -16.84 27.76
CA SER A 362 -3.03 -15.89 28.62
C SER A 362 -2.07 -16.62 29.57
N ILE A 363 -0.80 -16.22 29.58
CA ILE A 363 0.27 -16.84 30.39
C ILE A 363 0.93 -15.81 31.32
N PRO A 364 1.48 -16.24 32.48
CA PRO A 364 2.02 -15.30 33.46
C PRO A 364 3.32 -14.63 32.98
N ALA A 365 3.60 -13.42 33.43
CA ALA A 365 4.95 -12.87 33.36
C ALA A 365 5.89 -13.55 34.38
N ILE A 366 7.20 -13.43 34.18
CA ILE A 366 8.20 -14.04 35.06
C ILE A 366 8.78 -12.95 35.96
N VAL A 367 8.32 -12.91 37.21
CA VAL A 367 8.78 -11.92 38.20
C VAL A 367 9.66 -12.58 39.26
N SER A 368 9.30 -13.79 39.68
CA SER A 368 9.96 -14.49 40.78
C SER A 368 10.15 -15.99 40.51
N VAL A 369 10.85 -16.68 41.41
CA VAL A 369 10.95 -18.15 41.39
C VAL A 369 9.57 -18.82 41.51
N ARG A 370 8.60 -18.19 42.19
CA ARG A 370 7.23 -18.70 42.30
C ARG A 370 6.52 -18.70 40.95
N ASP A 371 6.77 -17.69 40.12
CA ASP A 371 6.16 -17.59 38.80
C ASP A 371 6.71 -18.64 37.84
N ARG A 372 8.00 -19.01 37.97
CA ARG A 372 8.58 -20.15 37.26
C ARG A 372 7.83 -21.46 37.54
N SER A 373 7.31 -21.64 38.76
CA SER A 373 6.48 -22.80 39.08
C SER A 373 5.11 -22.75 38.40
N ARG A 374 4.51 -21.57 38.20
CA ARG A 374 3.22 -21.41 37.50
C ARG A 374 3.34 -21.79 36.02
N VAL A 375 4.47 -21.50 35.40
CA VAL A 375 4.77 -21.91 34.02
C VAL A 375 4.70 -23.42 33.83
N LEU A 376 5.03 -24.22 34.86
CA LEU A 376 4.96 -25.69 34.77
C LEU A 376 3.54 -26.23 34.51
N ALA A 377 2.51 -25.39 34.67
CA ALA A 377 1.15 -25.74 34.31
C ALA A 377 0.89 -25.76 32.78
N TYR A 378 1.82 -25.26 31.97
CA TYR A 378 1.67 -25.15 30.52
C TYR A 378 2.66 -26.09 29.81
N ASP A 379 2.13 -27.03 29.02
CA ASP A 379 2.93 -27.93 28.19
C ASP A 379 3.18 -27.33 26.80
N PHE A 380 4.06 -26.32 26.71
CA PHE A 380 4.31 -25.60 25.45
C PHE A 380 4.59 -26.51 24.24
N PRO A 381 5.42 -27.57 24.33
CA PRO A 381 5.62 -28.50 23.20
C PRO A 381 4.32 -29.09 22.63
N ASN A 382 3.32 -29.35 23.48
CA ASN A 382 2.04 -29.92 23.07
C ASN A 382 0.96 -28.85 22.79
N LEU A 383 1.08 -27.67 23.39
CA LEU A 383 0.18 -26.54 23.19
C LEU A 383 0.49 -25.75 21.91
N ASP A 384 1.76 -25.65 21.50
CA ASP A 384 2.20 -24.79 20.40
C ASP A 384 1.52 -25.12 19.06
N SER A 385 1.11 -26.37 18.82
CA SER A 385 0.39 -26.71 17.59
C SER A 385 -1.09 -26.32 17.60
N LYS A 386 -1.64 -25.90 18.75
CA LYS A 386 -3.07 -25.61 18.96
C LYS A 386 -3.35 -24.19 19.41
N VAL A 387 -2.33 -23.48 19.89
CA VAL A 387 -2.41 -22.07 20.31
C VAL A 387 -1.78 -21.20 19.25
N ASP A 388 -2.50 -20.18 18.79
CA ASP A 388 -2.01 -19.21 17.81
C ASP A 388 -1.07 -18.20 18.49
N PHE A 389 -1.53 -17.62 19.61
CA PHE A 389 -0.78 -16.64 20.39
C PHE A 389 -0.90 -16.87 21.90
N TYR A 390 0.19 -16.61 22.61
CA TYR A 390 0.24 -16.53 24.05
C TYR A 390 0.30 -15.06 24.49
N LEU A 391 -0.75 -14.60 25.18
CA LEU A 391 -0.81 -13.25 25.72
C LEU A 391 -0.10 -13.23 27.07
N VAL A 392 1.10 -12.64 27.09
CA VAL A 392 1.96 -12.62 28.28
C VAL A 392 1.56 -11.43 29.15
N GLN A 393 1.25 -11.68 30.43
CA GLN A 393 0.78 -10.67 31.40
C GLN A 393 1.91 -9.76 31.92
N THR A 394 2.63 -9.12 31.01
CA THR A 394 3.74 -8.21 31.33
C THR A 394 3.28 -6.91 32.00
N ASP A 395 2.00 -6.60 31.92
CA ASP A 395 1.32 -5.53 32.67
C ASP A 395 1.16 -5.81 34.17
N LYS A 396 1.39 -7.08 34.58
CA LYS A 396 1.28 -7.54 35.97
C LYS A 396 2.63 -7.89 36.59
N ILE A 397 3.71 -7.30 36.09
CA ILE A 397 5.05 -7.51 36.66
C ILE A 397 5.15 -6.81 38.01
N ASN A 398 4.69 -5.55 38.09
CA ASN A 398 4.47 -4.86 39.35
C ASN A 398 2.97 -4.64 39.58
N VAL A 399 2.52 -4.83 40.81
CA VAL A 399 1.10 -4.92 41.16
C VAL A 399 0.82 -4.13 42.42
N ASN A 400 -0.44 -3.80 42.65
CA ASN A 400 -0.83 -2.91 43.75
C ASN A 400 -0.39 -3.37 45.16
N TYR A 401 -0.15 -4.66 45.39
CA TYR A 401 0.33 -5.19 46.67
C TYR A 401 1.87 -5.31 46.76
N SER A 402 2.60 -4.85 45.76
CA SER A 402 4.06 -4.78 45.82
C SER A 402 4.55 -3.81 46.90
N SER A 403 5.64 -4.18 47.56
CA SER A 403 6.27 -3.38 48.62
C SER A 403 7.16 -2.25 48.09
N ILE A 404 7.54 -2.30 46.82
CA ILE A 404 8.37 -1.30 46.15
C ILE A 404 7.53 -0.69 45.02
N PRO A 405 7.18 0.61 45.09
CA PRO A 405 6.56 1.32 43.97
C PRO A 405 7.46 1.25 42.73
N GLY A 406 6.88 1.05 41.56
CA GLY A 406 7.61 0.92 40.29
C GLY A 406 6.65 0.78 39.12
N SER A 407 7.17 0.80 37.90
CA SER A 407 6.39 0.59 36.68
C SER A 407 5.53 -0.68 36.80
N PRO A 408 4.25 -0.65 36.39
CA PRO A 408 3.44 -1.87 36.23
C PRO A 408 4.08 -2.88 35.26
N SER A 409 4.78 -2.37 34.24
CA SER A 409 5.35 -3.16 33.14
C SER A 409 6.80 -2.74 32.79
N PRO A 410 7.77 -2.87 33.72
CA PRO A 410 9.13 -2.39 33.49
C PRO A 410 9.78 -3.11 32.31
N LEU A 411 10.39 -2.36 31.38
CA LEU A 411 11.01 -2.94 30.20
C LEU A 411 12.26 -3.76 30.55
N PHE A 412 13.17 -3.16 31.32
CA PHE A 412 14.39 -3.81 31.81
C PHE A 412 14.38 -3.97 33.34
N VAL A 413 15.29 -4.82 33.82
CA VAL A 413 15.46 -5.06 35.25
C VAL A 413 16.21 -3.88 35.86
N ASP A 414 15.67 -3.36 36.97
CA ASP A 414 16.34 -2.39 37.81
C ASP A 414 17.41 -3.09 38.67
N GLU A 415 18.69 -2.84 38.37
CA GLU A 415 19.84 -3.52 39.00
C GLU A 415 19.88 -3.25 40.52
N GLY A 416 19.34 -4.19 41.30
CA GLY A 416 19.38 -4.16 42.77
C GLY A 416 18.04 -4.33 43.47
N LYS A 417 16.91 -4.19 42.74
CA LYS A 417 15.56 -4.23 43.32
C LYS A 417 14.87 -5.60 43.24
N GLY A 418 15.47 -6.54 42.50
CA GLY A 418 14.97 -7.92 42.42
C GLY A 418 13.59 -8.07 41.77
N THR A 419 13.18 -7.06 41.00
CA THR A 419 11.91 -7.03 40.25
C THR A 419 12.08 -7.71 38.88
N GLY A 420 10.98 -8.26 38.36
CA GLY A 420 10.96 -8.81 37.00
C GLY A 420 10.93 -7.72 35.93
N SER A 421 11.04 -8.12 34.67
CA SER A 421 10.91 -7.21 33.52
C SER A 421 10.30 -7.90 32.31
N ILE A 422 9.84 -7.08 31.35
CA ILE A 422 9.40 -7.52 30.02
C ILE A 422 10.51 -8.32 29.35
N ASP A 423 11.71 -7.77 29.26
CA ASP A 423 12.86 -8.43 28.62
C ASP A 423 13.18 -9.79 29.24
N MET A 424 13.24 -9.85 30.57
CA MET A 424 13.51 -11.10 31.28
C MET A 424 12.41 -12.14 31.03
N THR A 425 11.15 -11.70 30.96
CA THR A 425 9.99 -12.58 30.72
C THR A 425 10.04 -13.18 29.30
N PHE A 426 10.26 -12.37 28.27
CA PHE A 426 10.35 -12.87 26.90
C PHE A 426 11.60 -13.71 26.68
N SER A 427 12.74 -13.31 27.26
CA SER A 427 13.97 -14.11 27.28
C SER A 427 13.74 -15.48 27.92
N PHE A 428 12.94 -15.57 28.98
CA PHE A 428 12.62 -16.85 29.61
C PHE A 428 11.82 -17.77 28.67
N TYR A 429 10.75 -17.29 28.04
CA TYR A 429 9.90 -18.10 27.16
C TYR A 429 10.62 -18.53 25.87
N THR A 430 11.40 -17.64 25.27
CA THR A 430 12.17 -17.92 24.05
C THR A 430 13.30 -18.92 24.32
N ASN A 431 13.98 -18.83 25.47
CA ASN A 431 14.92 -19.85 25.92
C ASN A 431 14.23 -21.21 26.17
N GLY A 432 12.98 -21.17 26.63
CA GLY A 432 12.07 -22.31 26.74
C GLY A 432 11.54 -22.87 25.41
N LYS A 433 12.01 -22.35 24.26
CA LYS A 433 11.66 -22.77 22.89
C LYS A 433 10.25 -22.42 22.44
N VAL A 434 9.57 -21.48 23.11
CA VAL A 434 8.35 -20.86 22.57
C VAL A 434 8.77 -19.85 21.49
N SER A 435 8.13 -19.90 20.32
CA SER A 435 8.46 -18.98 19.21
C SER A 435 8.16 -17.52 19.61
N PRO A 436 9.09 -16.56 19.40
CA PRO A 436 8.82 -15.13 19.64
C PRO A 436 7.56 -14.66 18.92
N SER A 437 7.35 -15.09 17.67
CA SER A 437 6.19 -14.75 16.85
C SER A 437 4.84 -15.22 17.39
N LYS A 438 4.83 -16.05 18.45
CA LYS A 438 3.62 -16.47 19.16
C LYS A 438 3.42 -15.75 20.49
N LEU A 439 4.43 -15.06 21.00
CA LEU A 439 4.35 -14.36 22.26
C LEU A 439 3.85 -12.93 22.01
N VAL A 440 2.86 -12.49 22.77
CA VAL A 440 2.24 -11.16 22.66
C VAL A 440 2.47 -10.40 23.96
N MET A 441 3.01 -9.19 23.86
CA MET A 441 3.31 -8.33 25.01
C MET A 441 2.10 -7.54 25.47
N THR A 442 1.69 -7.74 26.72
CA THR A 442 0.59 -6.96 27.31
C THR A 442 1.13 -5.73 28.02
N VAL A 443 0.64 -4.55 27.63
CA VAL A 443 0.86 -3.27 28.34
C VAL A 443 -0.45 -2.81 28.95
N SER A 444 -0.40 -1.93 29.95
CA SER A 444 -1.60 -1.40 30.58
C SER A 444 -1.75 0.10 30.42
N TYR A 445 -2.99 0.54 30.22
CA TYR A 445 -3.42 1.94 30.31
C TYR A 445 -3.85 2.30 31.73
N LEU A 446 -3.45 1.49 32.71
CA LEU A 446 -3.57 1.78 34.14
C LEU A 446 -2.20 2.20 34.68
N GLY A 447 -2.22 3.19 35.57
CA GLY A 447 -1.15 3.42 36.53
C GLY A 447 -1.47 2.81 37.89
N ILE A 448 -0.44 2.73 38.73
CA ILE A 448 -0.59 2.33 40.14
C ILE A 448 0.03 3.40 41.03
N SER A 449 -0.79 3.94 41.94
CA SER A 449 -0.39 4.95 42.91
C SER A 449 -0.21 4.32 44.28
N TRP A 450 0.98 4.37 44.85
CA TRP A 450 1.28 3.85 46.19
C TRP A 450 1.45 4.99 47.20
N PRO A 451 0.97 4.83 48.45
CA PRO A 451 1.37 5.71 49.53
C PRO A 451 2.83 5.42 49.94
N VAL A 452 3.63 6.47 50.11
CA VAL A 452 5.04 6.40 50.48
C VAL A 452 5.33 7.26 51.72
N PRO A 453 6.33 6.93 52.54
CA PRO A 453 6.69 7.74 53.70
C PRO A 453 7.44 9.02 53.32
N ASP A 454 8.14 8.99 52.19
CA ASP A 454 8.94 10.07 51.63
C ASP A 454 9.09 9.88 50.10
N PHE A 455 9.70 10.86 49.42
CA PHE A 455 9.98 10.81 47.98
C PHE A 455 11.38 10.33 47.63
N MET A 456 12.09 9.70 48.57
CA MET A 456 13.40 9.14 48.30
C MET A 456 13.27 8.00 47.28
N GLU A 457 14.35 7.77 46.54
CA GLU A 457 14.46 6.60 45.70
C GLU A 457 14.39 5.33 46.57
N ASP A 458 13.71 4.30 46.08
CA ASP A 458 13.48 3.03 46.78
C ASP A 458 12.67 3.10 48.08
N SER A 459 11.99 4.22 48.31
CA SER A 459 11.08 4.36 49.43
C SER A 459 9.98 3.29 49.36
N PRO A 460 9.84 2.42 50.39
CA PRO A 460 8.89 1.33 50.34
C PRO A 460 7.46 1.84 50.45
N ALA A 461 6.53 1.15 49.79
CA ALA A 461 5.12 1.42 49.93
C ALA A 461 4.67 1.14 51.38
N ILE A 462 3.98 2.10 52.00
CA ILE A 462 3.42 1.97 53.36
C ILE A 462 1.98 1.45 53.36
N GLY A 463 1.49 1.00 52.20
CA GLY A 463 0.15 0.46 52.02
C GLY A 463 -0.09 -0.01 50.59
N LEU A 464 -1.27 -0.57 50.35
CA LEU A 464 -1.66 -1.03 49.01
C LEU A 464 -1.74 0.15 48.03
N GLY A 465 -1.24 -0.08 46.82
CA GLY A 465 -1.43 0.78 45.68
C GLY A 465 -2.89 0.85 45.25
N LYS A 466 -3.24 1.96 44.59
CA LYS A 466 -4.53 2.20 43.96
C LYS A 466 -4.31 2.23 42.44
N TYR A 467 -5.02 1.41 41.69
CA TYR A 467 -5.06 1.52 40.24
C TYR A 467 -5.76 2.82 39.83
N MET A 468 -5.24 3.49 38.81
CA MET A 468 -5.81 4.69 38.21
C MET A 468 -5.83 4.51 36.69
N GLU A 469 -6.95 4.81 36.05
CA GLU A 469 -7.06 4.83 34.59
C GLU A 469 -6.26 6.00 34.02
N PHE A 470 -5.75 5.87 32.79
CA PHE A 470 -4.98 6.95 32.17
C PHE A 470 -5.77 8.27 32.11
N ARG A 471 -7.06 8.24 31.77
CA ARG A 471 -7.97 9.39 31.84
C ARG A 471 -8.00 9.99 33.24
N GLU A 472 -8.16 9.18 34.27
CA GLU A 472 -8.14 9.66 35.67
C GLU A 472 -6.80 10.32 36.01
N ILE A 473 -5.67 9.76 35.55
CA ILE A 473 -4.33 10.34 35.74
C ILE A 473 -4.24 11.70 35.04
N ARG A 474 -4.67 11.77 33.77
CA ARG A 474 -4.64 13.00 32.97
C ARG A 474 -5.54 14.08 33.55
N ASP A 475 -6.74 13.74 33.97
CA ASP A 475 -7.68 14.67 34.60
C ASP A 475 -7.14 15.17 35.93
N PHE A 476 -6.58 14.26 36.74
CA PHE A 476 -6.06 14.59 38.06
C PHE A 476 -4.85 15.54 37.98
N PHE A 477 -3.90 15.30 37.08
CA PHE A 477 -2.68 16.13 36.95
C PHE A 477 -2.78 17.26 35.91
N GLY A 478 -3.82 17.26 35.06
CA GLY A 478 -4.06 18.30 34.06
C GLY A 478 -4.54 19.62 34.64
N ASP A 479 -5.24 19.59 35.78
CA ASP A 479 -5.65 20.79 36.54
C ASP A 479 -4.62 21.15 37.62
N MET A 480 -3.44 21.61 37.18
CA MET A 480 -2.33 22.02 38.06
C MET A 480 -2.72 23.11 39.08
N GLY A 481 -3.84 23.82 38.89
CA GLY A 481 -4.29 24.90 39.77
C GLY A 481 -4.90 24.46 41.10
N SER A 482 -5.13 23.15 41.29
CA SER A 482 -5.83 22.59 42.46
C SER A 482 -4.94 22.02 43.57
N PHE A 483 -3.62 21.93 43.34
CA PHE A 483 -2.69 21.31 44.28
C PHE A 483 -2.09 22.30 45.28
N GLU A 484 -2.02 21.89 46.57
CA GLU A 484 -1.25 22.64 47.58
C GLU A 484 0.26 22.61 47.29
N GLU A 485 0.76 21.49 46.74
CA GLU A 485 2.15 21.30 46.31
C GLU A 485 2.20 20.74 44.89
N VAL A 486 3.07 21.28 44.04
CA VAL A 486 3.14 20.93 42.62
C VAL A 486 3.59 19.47 42.46
N PRO A 487 2.82 18.62 41.75
CA PRO A 487 3.20 17.25 41.45
C PRO A 487 4.46 17.22 40.57
N VAL A 488 5.39 16.32 40.88
CA VAL A 488 6.64 16.16 40.12
C VAL A 488 6.50 14.99 39.16
N TYR A 489 6.49 15.28 37.87
CA TYR A 489 6.57 14.29 36.80
C TYR A 489 8.02 13.84 36.59
N GLY A 490 8.22 12.57 36.27
CA GLY A 490 9.51 12.05 35.80
C GLY A 490 9.35 10.85 34.88
N PHE A 491 10.45 10.47 34.23
CA PHE A 491 10.53 9.32 33.33
C PHE A 491 11.73 8.47 33.69
N ASP A 492 11.50 7.18 33.94
CA ASP A 492 12.56 6.21 34.20
C ASP A 492 12.98 5.54 32.88
N PRO A 493 14.25 5.72 32.43
CA PRO A 493 14.71 5.18 31.16
C PRO A 493 15.01 3.68 31.18
N GLU A 494 15.14 3.04 32.34
CA GLU A 494 15.39 1.59 32.43
C GLU A 494 14.08 0.81 32.45
N GLN A 495 13.12 1.26 33.27
CA GLN A 495 11.79 0.70 33.30
C GLN A 495 10.95 1.15 32.09
N VAL A 496 11.38 2.22 31.41
CA VAL A 496 10.70 2.84 30.27
C VAL A 496 9.27 3.16 30.66
N SER A 497 9.11 3.94 31.73
CA SER A 497 7.80 4.31 32.27
C SER A 497 7.85 5.66 32.98
N SER A 498 6.69 6.29 33.04
CA SER A 498 6.52 7.59 33.65
C SER A 498 6.03 7.47 35.08
N TYR A 499 6.31 8.48 35.88
CA TYR A 499 5.84 8.55 37.25
C TYR A 499 5.46 9.97 37.67
N TYR A 500 4.62 10.05 38.70
CA TYR A 500 4.36 11.26 39.46
C TYR A 500 4.68 11.03 40.93
N LYS A 501 5.39 11.98 41.53
CA LYS A 501 5.52 12.11 42.99
C LYS A 501 4.64 13.29 43.43
N TYR A 502 3.66 13.03 44.28
CA TYR A 502 2.65 14.03 44.61
C TYR A 502 2.04 13.85 45.99
N PHE A 503 1.36 14.88 46.46
CA PHE A 503 0.58 14.87 47.69
C PHE A 503 -0.90 14.68 47.40
N ASP A 504 -1.52 13.74 48.13
CA ASP A 504 -2.97 13.59 48.23
C ASP A 504 -3.38 14.00 49.66
N GLY A 505 -3.74 15.28 49.80
CA GLY A 505 -3.80 15.95 51.09
C GLY A 505 -2.43 15.92 51.79
N LYS A 506 -2.35 15.29 52.97
CA LYS A 506 -1.08 15.17 53.72
C LYS A 506 -0.31 13.87 53.42
N LYS A 507 -0.81 13.03 52.51
CA LYS A 507 -0.18 11.73 52.21
C LYS A 507 0.68 11.87 50.97
N MET A 508 1.95 11.51 51.09
CA MET A 508 2.85 11.39 49.94
C MET A 508 2.50 10.13 49.15
N ARG A 509 2.49 10.25 47.83
CA ARG A 509 2.17 9.16 46.91
C ARG A 509 3.12 9.17 45.71
N THR A 510 3.45 7.98 45.24
CA THR A 510 4.16 7.77 43.98
C THR A 510 3.28 6.96 43.04
N LEU A 511 2.92 7.56 41.92
CA LEU A 511 2.20 6.94 40.82
C LEU A 511 3.19 6.54 39.74
N TRP A 512 3.13 5.30 39.28
CA TRP A 512 3.82 4.84 38.07
C TRP A 512 2.79 4.45 37.01
N PHE A 513 3.02 4.82 35.76
CA PHE A 513 2.09 4.62 34.66
C PHE A 513 2.81 4.61 33.30
N GLU A 514 2.10 4.20 32.25
CA GLU A 514 2.56 4.33 30.87
C GLU A 514 1.95 5.59 30.25
N ASP A 515 2.78 6.36 29.57
CA ASP A 515 2.44 7.50 28.72
C ASP A 515 2.77 7.20 27.24
N GLY A 516 2.56 8.18 26.35
CA GLY A 516 2.82 7.96 24.92
C GLY A 516 4.28 7.63 24.60
N SER A 517 5.24 8.17 25.35
CA SER A 517 6.67 7.92 25.11
C SER A 517 7.09 6.51 25.50
N SER A 518 6.69 6.08 26.69
CA SER A 518 6.95 4.74 27.22
C SER A 518 6.29 3.66 26.35
N LEU A 519 5.03 3.84 25.98
CA LEU A 519 4.33 2.90 25.10
C LEU A 519 4.98 2.79 23.73
N PHE A 520 5.33 3.92 23.09
CA PHE A 520 6.00 3.90 21.79
C PHE A 520 7.30 3.08 21.84
N GLN A 521 8.11 3.26 22.88
CA GLN A 521 9.35 2.51 23.06
C GLN A 521 9.09 1.01 23.30
N LYS A 522 8.12 0.66 24.13
CA LYS A 522 7.75 -0.74 24.40
C LYS A 522 7.18 -1.43 23.16
N TYR A 523 6.34 -0.75 22.39
CA TYR A 523 5.82 -1.27 21.13
C TYR A 523 6.93 -1.51 20.10
N ASN A 524 7.88 -0.59 19.95
CA ASN A 524 9.06 -0.83 19.10
C ASN A 524 9.91 -1.99 19.62
N TYR A 525 10.08 -2.13 20.94
CA TYR A 525 10.76 -3.28 21.52
C TYR A 525 10.07 -4.60 21.13
N ALA A 526 8.73 -4.67 21.15
CA ALA A 526 8.01 -5.87 20.71
C ALA A 526 8.29 -6.22 19.24
N LEU A 527 8.33 -5.21 18.36
CA LEU A 527 8.70 -5.40 16.95
C LEU A 527 10.16 -5.84 16.79
N ASP A 528 11.10 -5.21 17.51
CA ASP A 528 12.53 -5.55 17.47
C ASP A 528 12.81 -6.98 17.95
N GLN A 529 12.05 -7.46 18.93
CA GLN A 529 12.10 -8.85 19.40
C GLN A 529 11.32 -9.83 18.51
N SER A 530 10.74 -9.36 17.40
CA SER A 530 9.91 -10.16 16.49
C SER A 530 8.77 -10.90 17.22
N LEU A 531 8.17 -10.22 18.21
CA LEU A 531 7.03 -10.74 18.94
C LEU A 531 5.81 -10.86 18.01
N GLY A 532 4.87 -11.75 18.37
CA GLY A 532 3.63 -11.93 17.61
C GLY A 532 2.72 -10.70 17.60
N GLY A 533 2.92 -9.77 18.54
CA GLY A 533 2.16 -8.55 18.65
C GLY A 533 2.17 -7.92 20.05
N VAL A 534 1.24 -7.01 20.26
CA VAL A 534 0.99 -6.32 21.53
C VAL A 534 -0.47 -6.45 21.95
N ALA A 535 -0.74 -6.36 23.25
CA ALA A 535 -2.08 -6.37 23.82
C ALA A 535 -2.24 -5.21 24.81
N VAL A 536 -3.37 -4.48 24.74
CA VAL A 536 -3.65 -3.33 25.62
C VAL A 536 -4.67 -3.70 26.68
N TRP A 537 -4.32 -3.52 27.96
CA TRP A 537 -5.23 -3.66 29.10
C TRP A 537 -5.56 -2.31 29.78
N GLY A 538 -6.78 -1.80 29.77
CA GLY A 538 -7.89 -2.12 28.88
C GLY A 538 -8.21 -0.92 27.99
N LEU A 539 -8.84 -1.19 26.86
CA LEU A 539 -9.32 -0.13 25.97
C LEU A 539 -10.38 0.72 26.68
N GLY A 540 -10.35 2.03 26.45
CA GLY A 540 -11.28 3.00 27.05
C GLY A 540 -10.77 3.65 28.33
N TYR A 541 -9.67 3.16 28.92
CA TYR A 541 -9.05 3.82 30.09
C TYR A 541 -8.35 5.13 29.75
N ASP A 542 -8.11 5.39 28.47
CA ASP A 542 -7.56 6.63 27.92
C ASP A 542 -8.61 7.50 27.23
N ASP A 543 -9.90 7.16 27.36
CA ASP A 543 -10.99 7.85 26.68
C ASP A 543 -10.93 9.38 26.86
N GLY A 544 -11.16 10.11 25.78
CA GLY A 544 -10.95 11.57 25.71
C GLY A 544 -9.50 12.03 25.49
N TYR A 545 -8.51 11.13 25.49
CA TYR A 545 -7.10 11.45 25.26
C TYR A 545 -6.49 10.61 24.13
N SER A 546 -5.93 11.25 23.10
CA SER A 546 -5.35 10.53 21.93
C SER A 546 -3.94 9.99 22.15
N GLU A 547 -3.27 10.37 23.24
CA GLU A 547 -1.82 10.18 23.44
C GLU A 547 -1.38 8.70 23.31
N LEU A 548 -2.13 7.77 23.90
CA LEU A 548 -1.77 6.36 23.89
C LEU A 548 -2.09 5.69 22.54
N TRP A 549 -3.18 6.11 21.89
CA TRP A 549 -3.49 5.73 20.51
C TRP A 549 -2.45 6.25 19.52
N ASP A 550 -1.96 7.46 19.70
CA ASP A 550 -0.91 8.07 18.88
C ASP A 550 0.40 7.27 19.00
N ALA A 551 0.78 6.85 20.21
CA ALA A 551 1.93 5.97 20.42
C ALA A 551 1.77 4.61 19.75
N LEU A 552 0.58 4.01 19.85
CA LEU A 552 0.25 2.74 19.21
C LEU A 552 0.30 2.85 17.68
N GLY A 553 -0.33 3.88 17.11
CA GLY A 553 -0.34 4.16 15.68
C GLY A 553 1.08 4.37 15.13
N ALA A 554 1.87 5.23 15.78
CA ALA A 554 3.22 5.55 15.34
C ALA A 554 4.17 4.33 15.37
N ALA A 555 4.01 3.42 16.32
CA ALA A 555 4.87 2.23 16.42
C ALA A 555 4.35 1.09 15.53
N MET A 556 3.08 0.69 15.73
CA MET A 556 2.54 -0.59 15.26
C MET A 556 1.89 -0.52 13.89
N ILE A 557 1.55 0.65 13.38
CA ILE A 557 0.81 0.82 12.12
C ILE A 557 1.73 1.36 11.04
N GLU A 558 1.52 0.89 9.81
CA GLU A 558 2.17 1.42 8.62
C GLU A 558 1.17 1.68 7.51
N VAL A 559 1.63 2.47 6.55
CA VAL A 559 0.92 2.71 5.30
C VAL A 559 1.33 1.62 4.34
N ASP A 560 0.37 0.79 3.94
CA ASP A 560 0.55 -0.21 2.89
C ASP A 560 -0.18 0.20 1.61
N SER A 561 0.25 -0.39 0.49
CA SER A 561 -0.36 -0.24 -0.82
C SER A 561 -0.73 -1.61 -1.38
N VAL A 562 -2.01 -1.95 -1.29
CA VAL A 562 -2.52 -3.24 -1.78
C VAL A 562 -2.87 -3.13 -3.25
N LEU A 563 -2.35 -4.05 -4.07
CA LEU A 563 -2.71 -4.16 -5.47
C LEU A 563 -4.18 -4.59 -5.62
N ILE A 564 -5.04 -3.68 -6.08
CA ILE A 564 -6.44 -4.00 -6.38
C ILE A 564 -6.53 -4.71 -7.73
N SER A 565 -5.91 -4.11 -8.74
CA SER A 565 -5.97 -4.63 -10.11
C SER A 565 -4.83 -4.09 -10.95
N SER A 566 -4.40 -4.87 -11.91
CA SER A 566 -3.55 -4.41 -12.99
C SER A 566 -4.33 -4.53 -14.29
N ARG A 567 -4.41 -3.44 -15.05
CA ARG A 567 -4.85 -3.50 -16.44
C ARG A 567 -3.65 -3.23 -17.34
N SER A 568 -3.30 -4.22 -18.13
CA SER A 568 -2.55 -3.93 -19.34
C SER A 568 -3.56 -3.34 -20.34
N ILE A 569 -3.31 -2.14 -20.83
CA ILE A 569 -3.77 -1.79 -22.17
C ILE A 569 -3.02 -2.79 -23.05
N ALA A 570 -3.69 -3.86 -23.48
CA ALA A 570 -3.15 -4.68 -24.55
C ALA A 570 -2.80 -3.71 -25.66
N LYS A 571 -1.54 -3.71 -26.13
CA LYS A 571 -1.20 -3.04 -27.40
C LYS A 571 -2.28 -3.52 -28.34
N GLU A 572 -3.18 -2.62 -28.74
CA GLU A 572 -4.33 -2.96 -29.54
C GLU A 572 -3.73 -3.70 -30.72
N LYS A 573 -4.12 -4.96 -30.87
CA LYS A 573 -3.49 -5.87 -31.82
C LYS A 573 -3.60 -5.16 -33.17
N GLU A 574 -2.50 -4.61 -33.68
CA GLU A 574 -2.42 -4.03 -35.02
C GLU A 574 -3.15 -5.03 -35.91
N SER A 575 -4.30 -4.62 -36.45
CA SER A 575 -5.01 -5.45 -37.39
C SER A 575 -4.08 -5.55 -38.59
N GLU A 576 -3.39 -6.68 -38.73
CA GLU A 576 -2.80 -7.01 -40.01
C GLU A 576 -3.95 -6.97 -41.03
N LEU A 577 -3.95 -5.95 -41.87
CA LEU A 577 -4.97 -5.76 -42.90
C LEU A 577 -5.18 -7.07 -43.65
N GLY A 578 -6.43 -7.50 -43.78
CA GLY A 578 -6.78 -8.61 -44.63
C GLY A 578 -6.54 -8.27 -46.10
N PHE A 579 -6.49 -9.29 -46.95
CA PHE A 579 -6.36 -9.11 -48.40
C PHE A 579 -7.42 -8.17 -49.00
N TRP A 580 -8.64 -8.18 -48.46
CA TRP A 580 -9.73 -7.32 -48.92
C TRP A 580 -9.54 -5.87 -48.46
N ASP A 581 -9.03 -5.66 -47.26
CA ASP A 581 -8.77 -4.31 -46.73
C ASP A 581 -7.62 -3.64 -47.50
N ILE A 582 -6.59 -4.40 -47.89
CA ILE A 582 -5.52 -3.94 -48.79
C ILE A 582 -6.07 -3.59 -50.18
N LEU A 583 -7.03 -4.35 -50.70
CA LEU A 583 -7.65 -4.07 -52.00
C LEU A 583 -8.54 -2.83 -51.97
N ASP A 584 -9.31 -2.63 -50.91
CA ASP A 584 -10.13 -1.44 -50.71
C ASP A 584 -9.23 -0.20 -50.56
N LEU A 585 -8.13 -0.31 -49.80
CA LEU A 585 -7.13 0.74 -49.66
C LEU A 585 -6.46 1.08 -51.01
N TYR A 586 -6.06 0.08 -51.80
CA TYR A 586 -5.51 0.30 -53.14
C TYR A 586 -6.51 1.02 -54.05
N TYR A 587 -7.80 0.68 -53.95
CA TYR A 587 -8.84 1.35 -54.74
C TYR A 587 -9.00 2.82 -54.33
N ASP A 588 -9.04 3.11 -53.03
CA ASP A 588 -9.14 4.47 -52.51
C ASP A 588 -7.91 5.31 -52.87
N ASP A 589 -6.70 4.77 -52.70
CA ASP A 589 -5.44 5.41 -53.10
C ASP A 589 -5.41 5.70 -54.62
N MET A 590 -5.97 4.80 -55.43
CA MET A 590 -6.11 5.01 -56.88
C MET A 590 -7.10 6.14 -57.20
N GLN A 591 -8.21 6.26 -56.46
CA GLN A 591 -9.15 7.38 -56.62
C GLN A 591 -8.51 8.71 -56.20
N TRP A 592 -7.75 8.72 -55.11
CA TRP A 592 -6.98 9.88 -54.65
C TRP A 592 -6.00 10.36 -55.72
N ALA A 593 -5.20 9.43 -56.29
CA ALA A 593 -4.26 9.74 -57.37
C ALA A 593 -4.94 10.19 -58.68
N ALA A 594 -6.26 9.98 -58.83
CA ALA A 594 -6.97 10.21 -60.09
C ALA A 594 -7.55 11.63 -60.24
N ILE A 595 -7.97 12.27 -59.16
CA ILE A 595 -8.86 13.44 -59.26
C ILE A 595 -8.34 14.65 -58.47
N ASN A 596 -7.49 14.45 -57.47
CA ASN A 596 -7.05 15.54 -56.62
C ASN A 596 -5.76 16.18 -57.15
N ASP A 597 -5.82 17.49 -57.38
CA ASP A 597 -4.65 18.30 -57.65
C ASP A 597 -3.79 18.30 -56.39
N ILE A 598 -2.64 17.65 -56.46
CA ILE A 598 -1.56 17.94 -55.52
C ILE A 598 -1.02 19.31 -55.92
N TYR A 599 -1.61 20.37 -55.36
CA TYR A 599 -1.19 21.74 -55.61
C TYR A 599 0.18 21.98 -54.95
N ILE A 600 1.21 22.27 -55.76
CA ILE A 600 2.56 22.60 -55.29
C ILE A 600 2.65 24.14 -55.20
N GLY A 601 2.14 24.69 -54.09
CA GLY A 601 2.19 26.13 -53.77
C GLY A 601 3.16 26.45 -52.63
N ASP A 602 3.58 27.71 -52.53
CA ASP A 602 4.57 28.21 -51.58
C ASP A 602 4.16 27.90 -50.10
N PRO A 603 5.00 27.21 -49.30
CA PRO A 603 4.71 26.83 -47.91
C PRO A 603 4.49 28.02 -46.95
N TYR A 604 4.63 29.27 -47.42
CA TYR A 604 4.47 30.48 -46.59
C TYR A 604 3.10 31.18 -46.67
N GLU A 605 2.12 30.70 -47.47
CA GLU A 605 0.82 31.40 -47.61
C GLU A 605 -0.34 30.87 -46.73
N GLY A 606 -0.17 29.74 -46.02
CA GLY A 606 -1.03 29.34 -44.90
C GLY A 606 -2.31 28.56 -45.24
N ALA A 607 -2.50 27.48 -44.46
CA ALA A 607 -3.73 26.72 -44.16
C ALA A 607 -4.64 26.21 -45.29
N GLU A 608 -4.04 25.79 -46.42
CA GLU A 608 -4.56 24.65 -47.17
C GLU A 608 -3.53 23.53 -47.02
N MET A 609 -3.92 22.35 -46.53
CA MET A 609 -2.99 21.25 -46.24
C MET A 609 -2.54 20.58 -47.55
N TYR A 610 -1.25 20.75 -47.90
CA TYR A 610 -0.65 20.24 -49.14
C TYR A 610 0.13 18.94 -48.89
N CYS A 611 0.13 18.04 -49.88
CA CYS A 611 0.88 16.78 -49.84
C CYS A 611 2.00 16.80 -50.90
N GLU A 612 3.20 17.27 -50.57
CA GLU A 612 4.26 17.49 -51.57
C GLU A 612 4.93 16.17 -52.01
N TYR A 613 4.65 15.68 -53.22
CA TYR A 613 5.31 14.47 -53.76
C TYR A 613 6.81 14.68 -54.08
N LYS A 614 7.32 15.93 -54.10
CA LYS A 614 8.74 16.26 -54.32
C LYS A 614 9.63 16.07 -53.09
N VAL A 615 9.15 15.37 -52.06
CA VAL A 615 9.99 14.89 -50.95
C VAL A 615 11.01 13.91 -51.53
N TYR A 616 12.28 14.32 -51.60
CA TYR A 616 13.38 13.44 -52.01
C TYR A 616 13.39 12.19 -51.09
N GLU A 617 13.53 10.99 -51.64
CA GLU A 617 13.60 9.68 -50.93
C GLU A 617 14.31 9.74 -49.55
N PRO A 618 15.49 10.37 -49.39
CA PRO A 618 16.19 10.48 -48.09
C PRO A 618 15.43 11.26 -47.00
N LEU A 619 14.46 12.10 -47.37
CA LEU A 619 13.63 12.86 -46.45
C LEU A 619 12.41 12.04 -46.00
N LEU A 620 11.93 11.10 -46.82
CA LEU A 620 10.73 10.31 -46.53
C LEU A 620 10.96 9.32 -45.38
N ASP A 621 12.08 8.60 -45.39
CA ASP A 621 12.54 7.76 -44.26
C ASP A 621 12.68 8.58 -42.96
N SER A 622 13.16 9.83 -43.07
CA SER A 622 13.28 10.71 -41.91
C SER A 622 11.92 11.18 -41.38
N LEU A 623 10.93 11.34 -42.25
CA LEU A 623 9.58 11.75 -41.87
C LEU A 623 8.79 10.58 -41.26
N ILE A 624 8.91 9.36 -41.81
CA ILE A 624 8.36 8.13 -41.23
C ILE A 624 8.84 7.97 -39.78
N ASN A 625 10.14 8.12 -39.56
CA ASN A 625 10.72 8.07 -38.21
C ASN A 625 10.26 9.23 -37.31
N ARG A 626 10.10 10.45 -37.86
CA ARG A 626 9.67 11.63 -37.10
C ARG A 626 8.23 11.49 -36.61
N TYR A 627 7.33 10.98 -37.45
CA TYR A 627 5.91 10.81 -37.11
C TYR A 627 5.63 9.47 -36.42
N GLY A 628 6.66 8.64 -36.18
CA GLY A 628 6.51 7.36 -35.49
C GLY A 628 5.64 6.37 -36.25
N ILE A 629 5.66 6.42 -37.60
CA ILE A 629 4.87 5.51 -38.44
C ILE A 629 5.52 4.12 -38.39
N GLU A 630 4.93 3.20 -37.63
CA GLU A 630 5.38 1.80 -37.54
C GLU A 630 5.09 1.03 -38.85
N SER A 631 3.97 1.36 -39.53
CA SER A 631 3.56 0.77 -40.81
C SER A 631 2.77 1.77 -41.66
N VAL A 632 3.09 1.86 -42.96
CA VAL A 632 2.33 2.68 -43.93
C VAL A 632 0.97 2.07 -44.31
N TRP A 633 0.69 0.86 -43.81
CA TRP A 633 -0.54 0.09 -44.02
C TRP A 633 -1.45 0.07 -42.79
N ASP A 634 -1.19 0.90 -41.78
CA ASP A 634 -2.01 0.98 -40.59
C ASP A 634 -3.32 1.75 -40.89
N GLU A 635 -4.47 1.19 -40.48
CA GLU A 635 -5.80 1.78 -40.64
C GLU A 635 -5.94 3.17 -40.04
N THR A 636 -5.19 3.46 -38.99
CA THR A 636 -5.16 4.79 -38.37
C THR A 636 -4.59 5.84 -39.31
N PHE A 637 -3.79 5.46 -40.31
CA PHE A 637 -3.26 6.32 -41.38
C PHE A 637 -4.00 6.16 -42.72
N HIS A 638 -5.28 5.75 -42.70
CA HIS A 638 -6.14 5.71 -43.88
C HIS A 638 -7.08 6.92 -43.96
N SER A 639 -6.94 7.70 -45.03
CA SER A 639 -7.96 8.68 -45.41
C SER A 639 -8.89 8.04 -46.44
N HIS A 640 -10.18 7.99 -46.13
CA HIS A 640 -11.17 7.38 -47.02
C HIS A 640 -11.59 8.37 -48.09
N TYR A 641 -11.50 7.94 -49.36
CA TYR A 641 -12.03 8.73 -50.46
C TYR A 641 -13.56 8.70 -50.44
N ASN A 642 -14.20 9.84 -50.20
CA ASN A 642 -15.66 9.91 -50.23
C ASN A 642 -16.12 10.32 -51.64
N SER A 643 -16.53 9.33 -52.42
CA SER A 643 -17.02 9.54 -53.80
C SER A 643 -18.29 10.40 -53.92
N LYS A 644 -18.91 10.80 -52.80
CA LYS A 644 -20.07 11.70 -52.78
C LYS A 644 -19.71 13.15 -52.52
N LEU A 645 -18.51 13.42 -52.00
CA LEU A 645 -18.00 14.77 -51.82
C LEU A 645 -17.39 15.26 -53.13
N ASP A 646 -17.34 16.58 -53.30
CA ASP A 646 -16.59 17.18 -54.39
C ASP A 646 -15.11 16.77 -54.23
N PRO A 647 -14.38 16.41 -55.30
CA PRO A 647 -12.95 16.10 -55.21
C PRO A 647 -12.15 17.20 -54.49
N TYR A 648 -12.50 18.47 -54.71
CA TYR A 648 -11.88 19.61 -54.03
C TYR A 648 -12.24 19.72 -52.54
N GLU A 649 -13.18 18.91 -52.03
CA GLU A 649 -13.59 18.81 -50.62
C GLU A 649 -13.02 17.58 -49.90
N ASN A 650 -12.32 16.68 -50.60
CA ASN A 650 -11.62 15.56 -49.98
C ASN A 650 -10.22 16.03 -49.56
N TYR A 651 -10.03 16.33 -48.27
CA TYR A 651 -8.74 16.74 -47.70
C TYR A 651 -8.12 15.63 -46.84
N LEU A 652 -6.79 15.57 -46.80
CA LEU A 652 -6.06 14.71 -45.86
C LEU A 652 -6.09 15.32 -44.45
N GLU A 653 -6.27 14.47 -43.44
CA GLU A 653 -6.45 14.93 -42.05
C GLU A 653 -5.13 15.30 -41.35
N SER A 654 -3.98 14.86 -41.86
CA SER A 654 -2.65 15.14 -41.28
C SER A 654 -1.50 14.88 -42.28
N GLU A 655 -0.33 15.45 -41.99
CA GLU A 655 0.92 15.19 -42.73
C GLU A 655 1.35 13.72 -42.66
N ALA A 656 0.99 12.99 -41.60
CA ALA A 656 1.29 11.57 -41.48
C ALA A 656 0.51 10.73 -42.51
N TYR A 657 -0.77 11.06 -42.77
CA TYR A 657 -1.55 10.43 -43.84
C TYR A 657 -0.92 10.66 -45.22
N CYS A 658 -0.41 11.88 -45.44
CA CYS A 658 0.26 12.24 -46.67
C CYS A 658 1.53 11.39 -46.90
N VAL A 659 2.37 11.25 -45.88
CA VAL A 659 3.59 10.41 -45.93
C VAL A 659 3.23 8.95 -46.24
N CYS A 660 2.23 8.39 -45.56
CA CYS A 660 1.79 7.02 -45.80
C CYS A 660 1.23 6.81 -47.22
N LEU A 661 0.43 7.75 -47.73
CA LEU A 661 -0.15 7.69 -49.08
C LEU A 661 0.94 7.70 -50.17
N ILE A 662 1.93 8.59 -50.06
CA ILE A 662 3.04 8.69 -51.01
C ILE A 662 3.88 7.40 -51.03
N GLU A 663 4.17 6.83 -49.86
CA GLU A 663 4.91 5.57 -49.76
C GLU A 663 4.15 4.40 -50.39
N ARG A 664 2.83 4.31 -50.17
CA ARG A 664 2.01 3.28 -50.82
C ARG A 664 2.00 3.44 -52.35
N TRP A 665 1.95 4.67 -52.87
CA TRP A 665 2.09 4.91 -54.31
C TRP A 665 3.45 4.46 -54.86
N ASN A 666 4.56 4.75 -54.16
CA ASN A 666 5.89 4.27 -54.54
C ASN A 666 5.96 2.74 -54.59
N PHE A 667 5.33 2.08 -53.62
CA PHE A 667 5.18 0.63 -53.59
C PHE A 667 4.36 0.13 -54.80
N TYR A 668 3.21 0.74 -55.11
CA TYR A 668 2.37 0.36 -56.26
C TYR A 668 3.08 0.56 -57.59
N THR A 669 3.82 1.66 -57.77
CA THR A 669 4.67 1.92 -58.94
C THR A 669 5.68 0.78 -59.13
N SER A 670 6.36 0.39 -58.06
CA SER A 670 7.35 -0.69 -58.10
C SER A 670 6.69 -2.04 -58.43
N LEU A 671 5.60 -2.38 -57.75
CA LEU A 671 4.84 -3.61 -57.95
C LEU A 671 4.37 -3.76 -59.41
N HIS A 672 3.74 -2.73 -59.96
CA HIS A 672 3.26 -2.74 -61.33
C HIS A 672 4.38 -2.79 -62.37
N GLY A 673 5.54 -2.20 -62.06
CA GLY A 673 6.74 -2.33 -62.89
C GLY A 673 7.27 -3.75 -62.95
N TYR A 674 7.37 -4.43 -61.80
CA TYR A 674 7.76 -5.84 -61.76
C TYR A 674 6.77 -6.75 -62.50
N ILE A 675 5.47 -6.54 -62.31
CA ILE A 675 4.41 -7.29 -63.01
C ILE A 675 4.52 -7.07 -64.53
N SER A 676 4.72 -5.82 -64.98
CA SER A 676 4.86 -5.52 -66.40
C SER A 676 6.08 -6.21 -67.02
N LEU A 677 7.24 -6.18 -66.36
CA LEU A 677 8.44 -6.87 -66.82
C LEU A 677 8.27 -8.39 -66.87
N LEU A 678 7.62 -8.97 -65.87
CA LEU A 678 7.32 -10.40 -65.83
C LEU A 678 6.39 -10.82 -66.97
N LEU A 679 5.32 -10.04 -67.21
CA LEU A 679 4.38 -10.31 -68.30
C LEU A 679 5.04 -10.11 -69.68
N LEU A 680 5.94 -9.15 -69.82
CA LEU A 680 6.75 -8.97 -71.04
C LEU A 680 7.62 -10.20 -71.31
N GLY A 681 8.28 -10.74 -70.28
CA GLY A 681 9.06 -11.97 -70.38
C GLY A 681 8.20 -13.17 -70.84
N ILE A 682 7.01 -13.33 -70.23
CA ILE A 682 6.05 -14.37 -70.63
C ILE A 682 5.60 -14.16 -72.08
N LEU A 683 5.32 -12.93 -72.48
CA LEU A 683 4.89 -12.60 -73.83
C LEU A 683 5.95 -12.96 -74.88
N ILE A 684 7.23 -12.64 -74.61
CA ILE A 684 8.35 -13.00 -75.49
C ILE A 684 8.46 -14.52 -75.64
N ILE A 685 8.32 -15.26 -74.53
CA ILE A 685 8.34 -16.72 -74.54
C ILE A 685 7.17 -17.27 -75.38
N LEU A 686 5.95 -16.77 -75.18
CA LEU A 686 4.77 -17.18 -75.94
C LEU A 686 4.92 -16.91 -77.44
N ILE A 687 5.41 -15.73 -77.82
CA ILE A 687 5.70 -15.37 -79.22
C ILE A 687 6.76 -16.31 -79.81
N GLY A 688 7.81 -16.62 -79.05
CA GLY A 688 8.83 -17.59 -79.45
C GLY A 688 8.25 -18.99 -79.69
N ILE A 689 7.43 -19.49 -78.76
CA ILE A 689 6.72 -20.76 -78.88
C ILE A 689 5.84 -20.77 -80.14
N ILE A 690 5.12 -19.67 -80.41
CA ILE A 690 4.29 -19.55 -81.61
C ILE A 690 5.14 -19.58 -82.88
N PHE A 691 6.24 -18.83 -82.93
CA PHE A 691 7.15 -18.79 -84.08
C PHE A 691 7.75 -20.18 -84.39
N PHE A 692 8.27 -20.87 -83.36
CA PHE A 692 8.82 -22.22 -83.53
C PHE A 692 7.73 -23.25 -83.88
N GLY A 693 6.54 -23.11 -83.28
CA GLY A 693 5.38 -23.94 -83.59
C GLY A 693 4.97 -23.83 -85.06
N LEU A 694 4.85 -22.61 -85.58
CA LEU A 694 4.54 -22.34 -86.99
C LEU A 694 5.63 -22.89 -87.92
N LYS A 695 6.91 -22.71 -87.58
CA LYS A 695 8.03 -23.23 -88.38
C LYS A 695 8.03 -24.77 -88.44
N LYS A 696 7.63 -25.46 -87.37
CA LYS A 696 7.69 -26.92 -87.26
C LYS A 696 6.43 -27.63 -87.76
N PHE A 697 5.25 -27.05 -87.51
CA PHE A 697 3.95 -27.71 -87.73
C PHE A 697 3.08 -27.02 -88.79
N GLY A 698 3.52 -25.88 -89.35
CA GLY A 698 2.77 -25.15 -90.36
C GLY A 698 1.52 -24.45 -89.80
N ASP A 699 0.62 -24.03 -90.69
CA ASP A 699 -0.55 -23.21 -90.34
C ASP A 699 -1.62 -23.98 -89.52
N ASP A 700 -1.66 -25.32 -89.63
CA ASP A 700 -2.67 -26.21 -89.02
C ASP A 700 -2.37 -26.61 -87.55
N TRP A 701 -1.43 -25.91 -86.90
CA TRP A 701 -1.01 -26.23 -85.54
C TRP A 701 -2.13 -25.99 -84.50
N SER A 702 -2.57 -27.05 -83.83
CA SER A 702 -3.74 -27.06 -82.94
C SER A 702 -3.68 -26.09 -81.75
N LEU A 703 -2.47 -25.76 -81.25
CA LEU A 703 -2.29 -24.85 -80.11
C LEU A 703 -2.19 -23.37 -80.52
N ARG A 704 -2.10 -23.08 -81.83
CA ARG A 704 -1.91 -21.71 -82.35
C ARG A 704 -2.99 -20.76 -81.85
N GLY A 705 -4.26 -21.14 -81.96
CA GLY A 705 -5.39 -20.27 -81.60
C GLY A 705 -5.38 -19.93 -80.11
N ILE A 706 -5.18 -20.92 -79.25
CA ILE A 706 -5.12 -20.75 -77.81
C ILE A 706 -3.94 -19.84 -77.43
N LEU A 707 -2.73 -20.14 -77.91
CA LEU A 707 -1.54 -19.35 -77.58
C LEU A 707 -1.60 -17.91 -78.13
N THR A 708 -2.25 -17.70 -79.27
CA THR A 708 -2.47 -16.35 -79.81
C THR A 708 -3.40 -15.54 -78.91
N ILE A 709 -4.52 -16.14 -78.46
CA ILE A 709 -5.43 -15.51 -77.51
C ILE A 709 -4.72 -15.24 -76.17
N THR A 710 -3.98 -16.21 -75.65
CA THR A 710 -3.21 -16.06 -74.42
C THR A 710 -2.17 -14.94 -74.55
N SER A 711 -1.44 -14.85 -75.66
CA SER A 711 -0.47 -13.78 -75.92
C SER A 711 -1.15 -12.41 -75.94
N PHE A 712 -2.35 -12.31 -76.54
CA PHE A 712 -3.11 -11.07 -76.53
C PHE A 712 -3.55 -10.66 -75.13
N VAL A 713 -4.04 -11.61 -74.32
CA VAL A 713 -4.43 -11.34 -72.93
C VAL A 713 -3.21 -10.93 -72.09
N VAL A 714 -2.09 -11.63 -72.21
CA VAL A 714 -0.84 -11.29 -71.50
C VAL A 714 -0.34 -9.91 -71.93
N ALA A 715 -0.37 -9.59 -73.22
CA ALA A 715 0.00 -8.26 -73.71
C ALA A 715 -0.92 -7.17 -73.14
N LEU A 716 -2.24 -7.40 -73.11
CA LEU A 716 -3.18 -6.45 -72.53
C LEU A 716 -2.91 -6.22 -71.04
N LEU A 717 -2.71 -7.28 -70.26
CA LEU A 717 -2.39 -7.16 -68.83
C LEU A 717 -1.04 -6.46 -68.60
N MET A 718 -0.05 -6.73 -69.45
CA MET A 718 1.25 -6.05 -69.42
C MET A 718 1.10 -4.55 -69.65
N PHE A 719 0.30 -4.15 -70.65
CA PHE A 719 0.01 -2.75 -70.92
C PHE A 719 -0.74 -2.10 -69.76
N VAL A 720 -1.81 -2.73 -69.25
CA VAL A 720 -2.56 -2.21 -68.10
C VAL A 720 -1.63 -1.98 -66.91
N SER A 721 -0.78 -2.97 -66.57
CA SER A 721 0.19 -2.84 -65.48
C SER A 721 1.23 -1.75 -65.74
N PHE A 722 1.73 -1.62 -66.97
CA PHE A 722 2.66 -0.56 -67.34
C PHE A 722 2.03 0.84 -67.17
N PHE A 723 0.77 1.00 -67.56
CA PHE A 723 0.07 2.27 -67.37
C PHE A 723 -0.21 2.56 -65.89
N LEU A 724 -0.54 1.54 -65.08
CA LEU A 724 -0.69 1.71 -63.63
C LEU A 724 0.64 2.08 -62.95
N GLN A 725 1.76 1.52 -63.40
CA GLN A 725 3.09 1.95 -62.95
C GLN A 725 3.31 3.44 -63.20
N LEU A 726 3.00 3.93 -64.40
CA LEU A 726 3.10 5.36 -64.74
C LEU A 726 2.10 6.20 -63.93
N PHE A 727 0.90 5.69 -63.71
CA PHE A 727 -0.18 6.37 -63.01
C PHE A 727 0.15 6.69 -61.55
N PHE A 728 0.74 5.74 -60.81
CA PHE A 728 1.15 5.97 -59.42
C PHE A 728 2.50 6.66 -59.28
N ASN A 729 3.29 6.76 -60.36
CA ASN A 729 4.59 7.39 -60.31
C ASN A 729 4.42 8.91 -60.28
N GLY A 730 4.60 9.54 -59.13
CA GLY A 730 4.44 10.99 -59.03
C GLY A 730 5.58 11.79 -59.68
N ASN A 731 6.65 11.16 -60.17
CA ASN A 731 7.63 11.81 -61.07
C ASN A 731 7.15 11.88 -62.53
N PHE A 732 6.02 11.25 -62.84
CA PHE A 732 5.45 11.20 -64.18
C PHE A 732 4.26 12.16 -64.29
N ASN A 733 4.49 13.33 -64.90
CA ASN A 733 3.56 14.45 -64.77
C ASN A 733 2.45 14.51 -65.84
N LEU A 734 2.19 13.41 -66.56
CA LEU A 734 1.20 13.41 -67.66
C LEU A 734 -0.21 13.00 -67.22
N PHE A 735 -0.34 12.11 -66.25
CA PHE A 735 -1.61 11.68 -65.66
C PHE A 735 -1.37 10.98 -64.31
N GLY A 736 -2.41 10.90 -63.48
CA GLY A 736 -2.33 10.21 -62.18
C GLY A 736 -1.62 11.03 -61.10
N ALA A 737 -0.92 10.34 -60.19
CA ALA A 737 -0.34 10.89 -58.97
C ALA A 737 0.63 12.08 -59.19
N GLY A 738 1.25 12.20 -60.37
CA GLY A 738 2.16 13.30 -60.72
C GLY A 738 1.52 14.44 -61.52
N SER A 739 0.23 14.36 -61.85
CA SER A 739 -0.44 15.27 -62.80
C SER A 739 -1.46 16.19 -62.13
N GLU A 740 -1.46 17.46 -62.52
CA GLU A 740 -2.37 18.49 -62.01
C GLU A 740 -3.72 18.59 -62.76
N ALA A 741 -4.19 17.56 -63.50
CA ALA A 741 -5.41 17.75 -64.32
C ALA A 741 -6.07 16.52 -64.99
N VAL A 742 -5.53 15.29 -64.89
CA VAL A 742 -5.96 14.21 -65.81
C VAL A 742 -6.54 12.99 -65.08
N ALA A 743 -7.88 12.91 -65.10
CA ALA A 743 -8.64 11.78 -64.56
C ALA A 743 -8.33 10.43 -65.23
N VAL A 744 -8.35 9.34 -64.44
CA VAL A 744 -8.14 7.94 -64.89
C VAL A 744 -8.99 7.56 -66.10
N TRP A 745 -10.19 8.13 -66.27
CA TRP A 745 -11.02 7.83 -67.43
C TRP A 745 -10.40 8.23 -68.77
N VAL A 746 -9.47 9.20 -68.78
CA VAL A 746 -8.69 9.55 -69.97
C VAL A 746 -7.77 8.40 -70.40
N LEU A 747 -7.15 7.68 -69.45
CA LEU A 747 -6.38 6.46 -69.73
C LEU A 747 -7.25 5.37 -70.34
N VAL A 748 -8.44 5.14 -69.75
CA VAL A 748 -9.40 4.16 -70.26
C VAL A 748 -9.81 4.52 -71.69
N LEU A 749 -10.07 5.80 -71.96
CA LEU A 749 -10.39 6.29 -73.31
C LEU A 749 -9.23 6.07 -74.29
N ILE A 750 -7.99 6.45 -73.93
CA ILE A 750 -6.80 6.25 -74.79
C ILE A 750 -6.61 4.76 -75.09
N MET A 751 -6.77 3.89 -74.09
CA MET A 751 -6.60 2.45 -74.25
C MET A 751 -7.69 1.85 -75.15
N VAL A 752 -8.96 2.20 -74.93
CA VAL A 752 -10.09 1.71 -75.74
C VAL A 752 -9.98 2.20 -77.18
N PHE A 753 -9.66 3.48 -77.40
CA PHE A 753 -9.46 4.03 -78.73
C PHE A 753 -8.23 3.43 -79.42
N GLY A 754 -7.11 3.24 -78.70
CA GLY A 754 -5.90 2.62 -79.23
C GLY A 754 -6.14 1.17 -79.68
N ILE A 755 -6.83 0.37 -78.85
CA ILE A 755 -7.24 -0.99 -79.22
C ILE A 755 -8.18 -0.97 -80.42
N GLY A 756 -9.17 -0.05 -80.42
CA GLY A 756 -10.11 0.11 -81.53
C GLY A 756 -9.43 0.43 -82.86
N ILE A 757 -8.50 1.39 -82.86
CA ILE A 757 -7.68 1.74 -84.03
C ILE A 757 -6.81 0.56 -84.45
N GLY A 758 -6.19 -0.15 -83.51
CA GLY A 758 -5.39 -1.35 -83.80
C GLY A 758 -6.20 -2.44 -84.51
N ILE A 759 -7.44 -2.71 -84.05
CA ILE A 759 -8.36 -3.65 -84.69
C ILE A 759 -8.73 -3.18 -86.11
N ILE A 760 -9.01 -1.89 -86.28
CA ILE A 760 -9.33 -1.31 -87.60
C ILE A 760 -8.15 -1.43 -88.56
N ILE A 761 -6.94 -1.05 -88.14
CA ILE A 761 -5.70 -1.18 -88.94
C ILE A 761 -5.47 -2.64 -89.31
N HIS A 762 -5.59 -3.57 -88.35
CA HIS A 762 -5.43 -5.00 -88.61
C HIS A 762 -6.45 -5.49 -89.66
N LYS A 763 -7.72 -5.08 -89.53
CA LYS A 763 -8.78 -5.44 -90.48
C LYS A 763 -8.58 -4.83 -91.87
N ILE A 764 -8.04 -3.61 -91.96
CA ILE A 764 -7.67 -2.97 -93.24
C ILE A 764 -6.46 -3.66 -93.88
N HIS A 765 -5.48 -4.07 -93.07
CA HIS A 765 -4.31 -4.77 -93.57
C HIS A 765 -4.67 -6.18 -94.09
N MET A 766 -5.55 -6.88 -93.36
CA MET A 766 -6.03 -8.23 -93.73
C MET A 766 -7.10 -8.23 -94.84
N SER A 767 -7.70 -7.09 -95.17
CA SER A 767 -8.67 -6.96 -96.28
C SER A 767 -8.01 -6.74 -97.65
N ARG A 768 -6.68 -6.53 -97.70
CA ARG A 768 -5.95 -6.54 -98.97
C ARG A 768 -5.95 -7.97 -99.53
N LYS A 769 -6.63 -8.16 -100.67
CA LYS A 769 -6.43 -9.36 -101.49
C LYS A 769 -5.00 -9.35 -102.01
N TYR A 770 -4.13 -10.16 -101.43
CA TYR A 770 -2.80 -10.43 -101.95
C TYR A 770 -2.90 -10.80 -103.43
N GLN A 771 -2.22 -10.06 -104.31
CA GLN A 771 -2.08 -10.46 -105.71
C GLN A 771 -0.94 -11.48 -105.80
N TYR A 772 -0.90 -12.27 -106.87
CA TYR A 772 0.09 -13.35 -107.06
C TYR A 772 1.57 -12.87 -107.00
N LYS A 773 1.79 -11.55 -107.12
CA LYS A 773 3.10 -10.88 -106.99
C LYS A 773 3.52 -10.55 -105.54
N ASP A 774 2.61 -10.74 -104.58
CA ASP A 774 2.82 -10.42 -103.15
C ASP A 774 3.04 -11.69 -102.29
N LEU A 775 3.21 -12.86 -102.92
CA LEU A 775 3.67 -14.10 -102.29
C LEU A 775 5.17 -14.29 -102.57
N PRO A 776 5.97 -14.82 -101.62
CA PRO A 776 7.38 -15.11 -101.85
C PRO A 776 7.61 -16.19 -102.92
#